data_AF-A0A926IR79-F1
#
_entry.id   AF-A0A926IR79-F1
#
_cell.length_a   1.000
_cell.length_b   1.000
_cell.length_c   1.000
_cell.angle_alpha   90.00
_cell.angle_beta   90.00
_cell.angle_gamma   90.00
#
_symmetry.space_group_name_H-M   'P 1'
#
loop_
_entity.id
_entity.type
_entity.pdbx_description
1 polymer ?
#
loop_
_entity_poly.entity_id
_entity_poly.type
_entity_poly.pdbx_seq_one_letter_code
_entity_poly.pdbx_strand_id
1 'polypeptide(L)'
;MRKITLACVAAMCCLTWGSPLMAQDDLPPSASTELFDFTPFQDKIMLDLFYEALQAGRQYPTIAEFEAVGFNELDIEFARSHVRPRSVMIDKNKQLHTDLYEKRNLWMNIPTGIGKQIGGFPSGKFSEDVYSMWNYTNLFGSWNHSFFQAPGAWVDAAHKNGTDIFSGIKFFESWTAGSGDGEYSALIGQKNPDGSKYTFKYSEALINCLMFFGTDGINYNWEDNSYSDEDVVAFHKELYKIAAEKGFTNFHIGIYTSQSALTARYVDALYGTKETGKTTDLMLNYSGGDFSYNIGSSVKVAEDAYGDASGLYTGVWIVSMDRRWSALQENDDAKRAGVCLWGEHDQSRFMSYNVGATSMEFQSNYQKLLERTFSGGNRNPANLLPISDTGNNWEKDGEKEPLSSFCGLASFIPERTAIQGDLPFSTHFSLGNGERYNYKGKKAFGNWYHMGAQDVVPTYRWLVYNAGTTTVSTEIQPSFTHEDAYIGGSALRLEGNATDKGTDVVLYRTKLNVTSSKPVAKVALKSGATGSEPSRLFVILKKLDNDQWLEFPVGNTEGATWQEKEIGLSGINTNDVIEYIGLRVKGAYAGNYNMLVGKLELSDDRIATPAFIKANSLKVEVKEETTKSLSVKLNWAIDPTNLNTDRADWGMIYNDEANIDHFEIMYKNGADGKIAEIARTTSWAGFAGNIIFENDNDEPYIGVRAASVDLKTYSPVQWVKVERSTSPDLPAFKDNTYCESVMNPAAEGADIAREQRYVESFTTTGADQNLDYHAKAPQPDGTQYVDATDHILKVKQGQTITLSFKAYDTSNLSKTDGLRFCFAKGYMDLDKSNSFEPDGDELLFDLGEVRKGTPEFETEGYTKEFTIPADAAVGKSRLRVVFSDAWFAHPGPCGQTAKGFSIDFGVEITGDNDQRPVAPDLHDQGEADEPDRVRDEDPTTPPTGVEKVVSENAGFSKFWMSPANDVVFFKDVEKAWVYTTTGQLVKFITNYPESVNVADLASGTYVVKMQYNNVIRSQKLYKK
;
A
#
# COMPACT_ATOMS: atom_id res chain seq x y z
N MET A 1 19.79 40.44 12.03
CA MET A 1 19.08 40.60 13.32
C MET A 1 17.63 41.06 13.07
N ARG A 2 16.74 40.09 12.86
CA ARG A 2 15.31 40.10 13.19
C ARG A 2 15.02 38.64 13.53
N LYS A 3 14.62 38.39 14.77
CA LYS A 3 14.40 37.06 15.33
C LYS A 3 13.13 36.48 14.73
N ILE A 4 13.24 35.37 14.00
CA ILE A 4 12.12 34.50 13.64
C ILE A 4 12.16 33.36 14.65
N THR A 5 11.06 33.20 15.36
CA THR A 5 10.91 32.40 16.57
C THR A 5 10.82 30.92 16.19
N LEU A 6 11.64 30.09 16.83
CA LEU A 6 11.48 28.63 16.90
C LEU A 6 10.08 28.32 17.45
N ALA A 7 9.25 27.66 16.65
CA ALA A 7 7.97 27.11 17.10
C ALA A 7 7.69 25.77 16.38
N CYS A 8 8.64 24.84 16.43
CA CYS A 8 8.42 23.41 16.11
C CYS A 8 9.15 22.49 17.11
N VAL A 9 9.53 23.00 18.29
CA VAL A 9 10.27 22.25 19.32
C VAL A 9 9.41 22.14 20.57
N ALA A 10 8.40 21.28 20.53
CA ALA A 10 7.64 20.83 21.71
C ALA A 10 6.76 19.61 21.38
N ALA A 11 7.35 18.47 20.98
CA ALA A 11 6.61 17.20 20.87
C ALA A 11 7.38 15.96 21.35
N MET A 12 8.55 16.10 21.97
CA MET A 12 9.28 14.95 22.54
C MET A 12 9.97 15.33 23.84
N CYS A 13 9.23 15.29 24.95
CA CYS A 13 9.78 15.20 26.31
C CYS A 13 8.67 14.68 27.25
N CYS A 14 8.83 13.42 27.67
CA CYS A 14 8.30 12.79 28.87
C CYS A 14 7.01 13.38 29.49
N LEU A 15 5.86 12.80 29.12
CA LEU A 15 4.73 12.66 30.03
C LEU A 15 4.52 11.18 30.33
N THR A 16 5.19 10.69 31.37
CA THR A 16 4.72 9.52 32.12
C THR A 16 3.47 9.94 32.90
N TRP A 17 2.34 10.11 32.21
CA TRP A 17 1.04 10.30 32.84
C TRP A 17 0.23 9.06 32.53
N GLY A 18 -0.25 8.41 33.59
CA GLY A 18 -0.93 7.13 33.52
C GLY A 18 -1.98 7.14 32.43
N SER A 19 -1.95 6.10 31.59
CA SER A 19 -3.00 5.80 30.65
C SER A 19 -4.34 6.05 31.35
N PRO A 20 -5.28 6.82 30.76
CA PRO A 20 -6.65 6.74 31.24
C PRO A 20 -6.97 5.25 31.28
N LEU A 21 -7.38 4.76 32.45
CA LEU A 21 -7.96 3.43 32.61
C LEU A 21 -8.96 3.29 31.48
N MET A 22 -8.59 2.56 30.43
CA MET A 22 -9.51 2.26 29.35
C MET A 22 -10.73 1.66 30.02
N ALA A 23 -11.88 2.26 29.73
CA ALA A 23 -13.16 1.79 30.22
C ALA A 23 -13.27 0.28 29.98
N GLN A 24 -13.92 -0.39 30.92
CA GLN A 24 -13.94 -1.83 31.11
C GLN A 24 -14.75 -2.60 30.04
N ASP A 25 -14.91 -2.10 28.81
CA ASP A 25 -15.83 -2.66 27.82
C ASP A 25 -15.17 -2.96 26.46
N ASP A 26 -15.54 -4.13 25.93
CA ASP A 26 -15.39 -4.68 24.58
C ASP A 26 -13.99 -4.96 23.99
N LEU A 27 -13.42 -6.13 24.33
CA LEU A 27 -12.48 -6.82 23.42
C LEU A 27 -13.00 -8.24 23.15
N PRO A 28 -12.93 -8.73 21.89
CA PRO A 28 -13.67 -9.93 21.51
C PRO A 28 -13.18 -11.18 22.24
N PRO A 29 -14.09 -12.10 22.61
CA PRO A 29 -13.76 -13.34 23.30
C PRO A 29 -12.98 -14.37 22.46
N SER A 30 -12.63 -14.08 21.19
CA SER A 30 -12.04 -15.07 20.28
C SER A 30 -11.06 -14.54 19.22
N ALA A 31 -10.88 -13.22 19.06
CA ALA A 31 -9.99 -12.62 18.06
C ALA A 31 -9.54 -11.19 18.46
N SER A 32 -8.33 -10.79 18.03
CA SER A 32 -7.82 -9.41 18.19
C SER A 32 -8.21 -8.53 17.01
N THR A 33 -8.31 -7.22 17.23
CA THR A 33 -8.42 -6.18 16.18
C THR A 33 -7.05 -5.65 15.74
N GLU A 34 -5.99 -5.89 16.52
CA GLU A 34 -4.62 -5.54 16.13
C GLU A 34 -4.12 -6.50 15.06
N LEU A 35 -3.76 -5.96 13.89
CA LEU A 35 -3.28 -6.75 12.77
C LEU A 35 -1.80 -7.08 12.92
N PHE A 36 -0.92 -6.11 13.19
CA PHE A 36 0.54 -6.28 13.20
C PHE A 36 1.17 -5.86 14.53
N ASP A 37 2.22 -6.55 14.95
CA ASP A 37 3.06 -6.17 16.10
C ASP A 37 4.53 -6.07 15.66
N PHE A 38 5.04 -4.84 15.63
CA PHE A 38 6.42 -4.54 15.24
C PHE A 38 7.35 -4.25 16.43
N THR A 39 6.87 -4.42 17.66
CA THR A 39 7.67 -4.23 18.89
C THR A 39 8.99 -5.02 18.89
N PRO A 40 9.05 -6.26 18.36
CA PRO A 40 10.28 -7.06 18.34
C PRO A 40 11.34 -6.61 17.32
N PHE A 41 10.99 -5.78 16.33
CA PHE A 41 11.88 -5.37 15.22
C PHE A 41 12.93 -4.30 15.61
N GLN A 42 13.41 -4.30 16.85
CA GLN A 42 14.41 -3.32 17.30
C GLN A 42 15.81 -3.71 16.83
N ASP A 43 16.61 -2.73 16.39
CA ASP A 43 17.96 -2.96 15.83
C ASP A 43 18.81 -3.90 16.68
N LYS A 44 18.89 -3.66 17.99
CA LYS A 44 19.71 -4.49 18.88
C LYS A 44 19.20 -5.92 18.97
N ILE A 45 17.87 -6.10 19.10
CA ILE A 45 17.25 -7.43 19.16
C ILE A 45 17.57 -8.20 17.87
N MET A 46 17.34 -7.56 16.71
CA MET A 46 17.60 -8.16 15.40
C MET A 46 19.07 -8.50 15.18
N LEU A 47 19.97 -7.58 15.50
CA LEU A 47 21.41 -7.80 15.34
C LEU A 47 21.94 -8.89 16.30
N ASP A 48 21.44 -8.95 17.53
CA ASP A 48 21.78 -10.04 18.45
C ASP A 48 21.27 -11.39 17.93
N LEU A 49 20.02 -11.49 17.47
CA LEU A 49 19.45 -12.72 16.90
C LEU A 49 20.29 -13.27 15.74
N PHE A 50 20.60 -12.43 14.75
CA PHE A 50 21.39 -12.85 13.60
C PHE A 50 22.84 -13.13 13.96
N TYR A 51 23.40 -12.41 14.94
CA TYR A 51 24.73 -12.71 15.46
C TYR A 51 24.77 -14.06 16.19
N GLU A 52 23.79 -14.37 17.02
CA GLU A 52 23.69 -15.66 17.72
C GLU A 52 23.53 -16.82 16.73
N ALA A 53 22.70 -16.66 15.69
CA ALA A 53 22.60 -17.62 14.60
C ALA A 53 23.95 -17.86 13.91
N LEU A 54 24.71 -16.78 13.64
CA LEU A 54 26.06 -16.86 13.08
C LEU A 54 27.03 -17.60 13.99
N GLN A 55 26.98 -17.37 15.31
CA GLN A 55 27.80 -18.12 16.27
C GLN A 55 27.43 -19.60 16.30
N ALA A 56 26.17 -19.94 15.98
CA ALA A 56 25.70 -21.31 15.81
C ALA A 56 25.98 -21.90 14.42
N GLY A 57 26.68 -21.17 13.53
CA GLY A 57 27.05 -21.62 12.19
C GLY A 57 25.94 -21.51 11.14
N ARG A 58 24.90 -20.70 11.37
CA ARG A 58 23.78 -20.45 10.45
C ARG A 58 23.75 -18.97 10.03
N GLN A 59 23.23 -18.65 8.84
CA GLN A 59 23.13 -17.24 8.43
C GLN A 59 21.90 -16.54 8.98
N TYR A 60 20.88 -17.27 9.45
CA TYR A 60 19.63 -16.69 9.94
C TYR A 60 19.10 -17.46 11.16
N PRO A 61 18.28 -16.82 12.02
CA PRO A 61 17.67 -17.46 13.17
C PRO A 61 16.61 -18.50 12.77
N THR A 62 16.43 -19.50 13.61
CA THR A 62 15.31 -20.44 13.51
C THR A 62 14.00 -19.75 13.94
N ILE A 63 12.86 -20.27 13.48
CA ILE A 63 11.54 -19.78 13.92
C ILE A 63 11.41 -19.80 15.46
N ALA A 64 11.94 -20.84 16.12
CA ALA A 64 11.91 -20.92 17.58
C ALA A 64 12.74 -19.81 18.27
N GLU A 65 13.84 -19.37 17.66
CA GLU A 65 14.65 -18.26 18.17
C GLU A 65 13.93 -16.91 17.98
N PHE A 66 13.27 -16.71 16.83
CA PHE A 66 12.38 -15.57 16.63
C PHE A 66 11.20 -15.55 17.62
N GLU A 67 10.50 -16.68 17.80
CA GLU A 67 9.40 -16.81 18.77
C GLU A 67 9.86 -16.49 20.19
N ALA A 68 11.07 -16.89 20.58
CA ALA A 68 11.61 -16.71 21.93
C ALA A 68 11.84 -15.24 22.33
N VAL A 69 12.07 -14.35 21.36
CA VAL A 69 12.26 -12.91 21.60
C VAL A 69 10.98 -12.09 21.38
N GLY A 70 9.87 -12.73 21.05
CA GLY A 70 8.55 -12.09 20.92
C GLY A 70 8.01 -11.92 19.50
N PHE A 71 8.67 -12.42 18.45
CA PHE A 71 8.06 -12.42 17.13
C PHE A 71 6.90 -13.41 17.05
N ASN A 72 5.81 -12.96 16.44
CA ASN A 72 4.79 -13.85 15.91
C ASN A 72 5.30 -14.41 14.57
N GLU A 73 5.26 -15.73 14.39
CA GLU A 73 5.72 -16.40 13.17
C GLU A 73 5.09 -15.79 11.91
N LEU A 74 3.83 -15.37 11.99
CA LEU A 74 3.12 -14.71 10.89
C LEU A 74 3.71 -13.34 10.53
N ASP A 75 4.06 -12.52 11.52
CA ASP A 75 4.44 -11.11 11.32
C ASP A 75 5.79 -10.96 10.61
N ILE A 76 6.66 -11.98 10.72
CA ILE A 76 7.94 -12.03 10.01
C ILE A 76 7.70 -11.99 8.50
N GLU A 77 6.85 -12.88 7.97
CA GLU A 77 6.62 -13.01 6.52
C GLU A 77 5.95 -11.77 5.90
N PHE A 78 5.23 -10.96 6.68
CA PHE A 78 4.70 -9.67 6.19
C PHE A 78 5.80 -8.63 5.91
N ALA A 79 6.98 -8.77 6.51
CA ALA A 79 8.16 -7.93 6.26
C ALA A 79 9.15 -8.58 5.27
N ARG A 80 8.87 -9.78 4.75
CA ARG A 80 9.75 -10.51 3.82
C ARG A 80 9.28 -10.38 2.38
N SER A 81 10.24 -10.26 1.47
CA SER A 81 10.02 -10.38 0.03
C SER A 81 10.68 -11.62 -0.54
N HIS A 82 9.92 -12.31 -1.37
CA HIS A 82 10.37 -13.47 -2.15
C HIS A 82 10.45 -13.15 -3.65
N VAL A 83 10.28 -11.89 -4.03
CA VAL A 83 10.44 -11.44 -5.41
C VAL A 83 11.88 -11.04 -5.62
N ARG A 84 12.55 -11.64 -6.61
CA ARG A 84 13.91 -11.25 -6.98
C ARG A 84 13.90 -9.85 -7.60
N PRO A 85 14.80 -8.93 -7.20
CA PRO A 85 14.97 -7.65 -7.88
C PRO A 85 15.25 -7.87 -9.36
N ARG A 86 14.36 -7.35 -10.24
CA ARG A 86 14.56 -7.47 -11.67
C ARG A 86 15.60 -6.48 -12.16
N SER A 87 16.49 -6.95 -13.04
CA SER A 87 17.46 -6.07 -13.68
C SER A 87 16.78 -5.09 -14.63
N VAL A 88 17.17 -3.81 -14.53
CA VAL A 88 16.69 -2.76 -15.44
C VAL A 88 17.49 -2.77 -16.75
N MET A 89 16.78 -2.62 -17.87
CA MET A 89 17.37 -2.37 -19.18
C MET A 89 17.74 -0.89 -19.33
N ILE A 90 19.03 -0.61 -19.54
CA ILE A 90 19.54 0.73 -19.86
C ILE A 90 20.09 0.71 -21.28
N ASP A 91 19.43 1.43 -22.18
CA ASP A 91 19.88 1.63 -23.55
C ASP A 91 19.54 3.06 -23.98
N LYS A 92 20.56 3.91 -23.99
CA LYS A 92 20.46 5.34 -24.30
C LYS A 92 19.82 5.61 -25.65
N ASN A 93 20.09 4.78 -26.65
CA ASN A 93 19.59 5.01 -28.02
C ASN A 93 18.10 4.69 -28.16
N LYS A 94 17.52 4.00 -27.18
CA LYS A 94 16.12 3.59 -27.13
C LYS A 94 15.33 4.31 -26.02
N GLN A 95 15.97 5.19 -25.26
CA GLN A 95 15.30 6.09 -24.34
C GLN A 95 14.50 7.13 -25.12
N LEU A 96 13.37 7.55 -24.56
CA LEU A 96 12.52 8.56 -25.17
C LEU A 96 13.25 9.90 -25.35
N HIS A 97 14.05 10.28 -24.35
CA HIS A 97 14.88 11.50 -24.34
C HIS A 97 16.37 11.14 -24.34
N THR A 98 16.91 10.92 -25.54
CA THR A 98 18.29 10.40 -25.75
C THR A 98 19.42 11.35 -25.29
N ASP A 99 19.12 12.62 -25.02
CA ASP A 99 20.06 13.63 -24.54
C ASP A 99 20.27 13.59 -23.02
N LEU A 100 19.41 12.87 -22.28
CA LEU A 100 19.58 12.68 -20.85
C LEU A 100 20.81 11.81 -20.52
N TYR A 101 21.31 11.99 -19.30
CA TYR A 101 22.35 11.11 -18.77
C TYR A 101 21.72 9.79 -18.34
N GLU A 102 22.07 8.71 -19.02
CA GLU A 102 21.41 7.41 -18.91
C GLU A 102 21.53 6.73 -17.53
N LYS A 103 22.45 7.23 -16.67
CA LYS A 103 22.66 6.73 -15.30
C LYS A 103 22.16 7.69 -14.21
N ARG A 104 21.46 8.77 -14.56
CA ARG A 104 20.86 9.64 -13.54
C ARG A 104 19.74 8.89 -12.84
N ASN A 105 19.89 8.69 -11.53
CA ASN A 105 18.96 7.94 -10.71
C ASN A 105 18.05 8.84 -9.88
N LEU A 106 16.86 8.31 -9.60
CA LEU A 106 15.91 8.90 -8.67
C LEU A 106 15.85 8.08 -7.38
N TRP A 107 15.99 8.77 -6.25
CA TRP A 107 15.68 8.24 -4.94
C TRP A 107 14.38 8.89 -4.45
N MET A 108 13.31 8.11 -4.40
CA MET A 108 12.05 8.49 -3.77
C MET A 108 12.13 8.21 -2.28
N ASN A 109 12.72 9.13 -1.52
CA ASN A 109 12.82 8.95 -0.07
C ASN A 109 11.52 9.45 0.57
N ILE A 110 10.46 8.64 0.55
CA ILE A 110 9.13 8.99 1.07
C ILE A 110 8.54 7.80 1.86
N PRO A 111 7.44 7.98 2.60
CA PRO A 111 6.74 6.89 3.30
C PRO A 111 6.11 5.87 2.35
N THR A 112 5.93 4.65 2.82
CA THR A 112 5.06 3.63 2.20
C THR A 112 3.68 3.65 2.87
N GLY A 113 2.60 3.76 2.10
CA GLY A 113 1.24 3.83 2.67
C GLY A 113 1.00 5.06 3.56
N ILE A 114 -0.07 4.98 4.36
CA ILE A 114 -0.45 6.02 5.32
C ILE A 114 -0.22 5.54 6.76
N GLY A 115 0.56 6.31 7.53
CA GLY A 115 0.76 6.14 8.97
C GLY A 115 2.12 5.57 9.34
N LYS A 116 2.54 5.78 10.60
CA LYS A 116 3.80 5.27 11.14
C LYS A 116 3.78 3.75 11.29
N GLN A 117 4.86 3.09 10.89
CA GLN A 117 5.16 1.65 11.05
C GLN A 117 4.21 0.65 10.38
N ILE A 118 2.91 0.91 10.33
CA ILE A 118 1.91 0.03 9.74
C ILE A 118 1.50 0.45 8.32
N GLY A 119 1.92 1.64 7.88
CA GLY A 119 1.61 2.14 6.54
C GLY A 119 2.08 1.16 5.46
N GLY A 120 1.21 0.85 4.51
CA GLY A 120 1.56 0.00 3.37
C GLY A 120 1.54 -1.51 3.64
N PHE A 121 1.24 -1.95 4.86
CA PHE A 121 0.95 -3.36 5.12
C PHE A 121 -0.45 -3.77 4.60
N PRO A 122 -0.65 -5.05 4.23
CA PRO A 122 -1.94 -5.54 3.74
C PRO A 122 -3.10 -5.25 4.69
N SER A 123 -4.24 -4.79 4.17
CA SER A 123 -5.40 -4.39 4.97
C SER A 123 -6.71 -4.41 4.17
N GLY A 124 -7.83 -4.09 4.81
CA GLY A 124 -9.13 -3.88 4.17
C GLY A 124 -9.37 -2.44 3.66
N LYS A 125 -8.33 -1.59 3.59
CA LYS A 125 -8.47 -0.17 3.27
C LYS A 125 -8.25 0.10 1.78
N PHE A 126 -9.32 0.39 1.05
CA PHE A 126 -9.24 0.74 -0.36
C PHE A 126 -8.37 1.98 -0.63
N SER A 127 -8.55 3.06 0.15
CA SER A 127 -7.90 4.36 -0.09
C SER A 127 -6.46 4.49 0.45
N GLU A 128 -5.66 3.43 0.35
CA GLU A 128 -4.24 3.43 0.71
C GLU A 128 -3.34 3.88 -0.46
N ASP A 129 -2.05 4.10 -0.18
CA ASP A 129 -1.05 4.52 -1.18
C ASP A 129 -0.73 3.35 -2.14
N VAL A 130 -0.98 3.57 -3.44
CA VAL A 130 -0.68 2.65 -4.55
C VAL A 130 0.28 3.29 -5.55
N TYR A 131 1.44 3.70 -5.06
CA TYR A 131 2.53 4.23 -5.86
C TYR A 131 2.83 3.32 -7.07
N SER A 132 3.00 3.94 -8.24
CA SER A 132 2.98 3.23 -9.53
C SER A 132 3.86 3.89 -10.60
N MET A 133 4.87 4.66 -10.18
CA MET A 133 5.88 5.30 -11.06
C MET A 133 7.29 4.70 -10.88
N TRP A 134 7.34 3.39 -10.60
CA TRP A 134 8.57 2.60 -10.43
C TRP A 134 9.53 2.70 -11.63
N ASN A 135 8.97 2.86 -12.83
CA ASN A 135 9.69 3.04 -14.09
C ASN A 135 10.60 4.28 -14.14
N TYR A 136 10.53 5.20 -13.17
CA TYR A 136 11.49 6.29 -13.01
C TYR A 136 12.29 6.21 -11.71
N THR A 137 11.95 5.30 -10.81
CA THR A 137 12.51 5.24 -9.45
C THR A 137 13.59 4.18 -9.37
N ASN A 138 14.79 4.60 -8.96
CA ASN A 138 15.90 3.67 -8.73
C ASN A 138 15.91 3.11 -7.32
N LEU A 139 15.67 3.99 -6.36
CA LEU A 139 15.75 3.66 -4.95
C LEU A 139 14.53 4.23 -4.25
N PHE A 140 13.85 3.40 -3.44
CA PHE A 140 12.69 3.80 -2.68
C PHE A 140 13.01 3.79 -1.18
N GLY A 141 12.59 4.83 -0.48
CA GLY A 141 12.69 4.93 0.97
C GLY A 141 11.53 4.24 1.67
N SER A 142 11.65 3.97 2.96
CA SER A 142 10.52 3.52 3.79
C SER A 142 10.48 4.39 5.02
N TRP A 143 10.25 5.70 4.78
CA TRP A 143 10.56 6.75 5.76
C TRP A 143 9.76 6.63 7.07
N ASN A 144 8.58 6.02 7.01
CA ASN A 144 7.71 5.75 8.15
C ASN A 144 8.00 4.43 8.89
N HIS A 145 9.03 3.67 8.48
CA HIS A 145 9.41 2.38 9.06
C HIS A 145 10.82 2.43 9.67
N SER A 146 10.99 1.84 10.84
CA SER A 146 12.34 1.57 11.38
C SER A 146 13.01 0.46 10.58
N PHE A 147 14.30 0.19 10.81
CA PHE A 147 15.00 -0.89 10.13
C PHE A 147 14.27 -2.22 10.21
N PHE A 148 14.32 -2.95 9.10
CA PHE A 148 13.74 -4.28 8.93
C PHE A 148 12.19 -4.32 9.02
N GLN A 149 11.51 -3.16 9.05
CA GLN A 149 10.04 -3.07 9.18
C GLN A 149 9.33 -2.66 7.88
N ALA A 150 10.05 -2.39 6.79
CA ALA A 150 9.41 -2.09 5.52
C ALA A 150 8.48 -3.24 5.07
N PRO A 151 7.28 -2.97 4.52
CA PRO A 151 6.35 -4.04 4.14
C PRO A 151 6.91 -4.87 2.99
N GLY A 152 6.97 -6.20 3.15
CA GLY A 152 7.43 -7.12 2.11
C GLY A 152 6.63 -7.02 0.81
N ALA A 153 5.34 -6.70 0.91
CA ALA A 153 4.46 -6.44 -0.24
C ALA A 153 4.89 -5.21 -1.08
N TRP A 154 5.48 -4.18 -0.46
CA TRP A 154 6.03 -3.02 -1.16
C TRP A 154 7.36 -3.36 -1.82
N VAL A 155 8.18 -4.17 -1.15
CA VAL A 155 9.43 -4.70 -1.70
C VAL A 155 9.16 -5.56 -2.93
N ASP A 156 8.14 -6.42 -2.87
CA ASP A 156 7.66 -7.20 -4.02
C ASP A 156 7.32 -6.30 -5.22
N ALA A 157 6.54 -5.23 -5.00
CA ALA A 157 6.13 -4.30 -6.04
C ALA A 157 7.33 -3.53 -6.64
N ALA A 158 8.26 -3.08 -5.80
CA ALA A 158 9.49 -2.41 -6.22
C ALA A 158 10.38 -3.34 -7.06
N HIS A 159 10.67 -4.55 -6.57
CA HIS A 159 11.51 -5.54 -7.25
C HIS A 159 10.93 -6.01 -8.57
N LYS A 160 9.61 -6.22 -8.64
CA LYS A 160 8.88 -6.59 -9.86
C LYS A 160 9.06 -5.55 -10.98
N ASN A 161 9.31 -4.29 -10.61
CA ASN A 161 9.55 -3.17 -11.51
C ASN A 161 11.02 -2.71 -11.59
N GLY A 162 11.94 -3.38 -10.91
CA GLY A 162 13.39 -3.09 -10.94
C GLY A 162 13.82 -1.87 -10.13
N THR A 163 13.08 -1.56 -9.06
CA THR A 163 13.43 -0.54 -8.05
C THR A 163 13.97 -1.24 -6.81
N ASP A 164 15.09 -0.76 -6.28
CA ASP A 164 15.61 -1.20 -4.98
C ASP A 164 14.91 -0.43 -3.84
N ILE A 165 14.78 -1.02 -2.66
CA ILE A 165 14.07 -0.44 -1.52
C ILE A 165 14.80 -0.67 -0.19
N PHE A 166 14.84 0.38 0.63
CA PHE A 166 15.41 0.30 1.97
C PHE A 166 14.51 -0.46 2.94
N SER A 167 15.12 -1.17 3.89
CA SER A 167 14.40 -1.89 4.95
C SER A 167 13.71 -0.97 5.97
N GLY A 168 13.99 0.33 5.93
CA GLY A 168 13.55 1.35 6.87
C GLY A 168 14.60 2.45 7.03
N ILE A 169 14.30 3.41 7.89
CA ILE A 169 15.16 4.56 8.21
C ILE A 169 15.45 4.65 9.72
N LYS A 170 16.62 5.19 10.06
CA LYS A 170 16.97 5.57 11.42
C LYS A 170 17.31 7.06 11.52
N PHE A 171 16.78 7.73 12.54
CA PHE A 171 16.93 9.16 12.79
C PHE A 171 17.91 9.40 13.94
N PHE A 172 18.83 10.36 13.75
CA PHE A 172 19.75 10.83 14.77
C PHE A 172 19.71 12.35 14.87
N GLU A 173 19.14 12.85 15.96
CA GLU A 173 18.99 14.28 16.25
C GLU A 173 19.09 14.55 17.76
N SER A 174 20.29 14.87 18.26
CA SER A 174 20.56 15.04 19.70
C SER A 174 19.83 16.20 20.39
N TRP A 175 19.09 17.05 19.67
CA TRP A 175 18.22 18.08 20.28
C TRP A 175 16.87 17.53 20.76
N THR A 176 16.52 16.32 20.33
CA THR A 176 15.41 15.55 20.87
C THR A 176 15.95 14.58 21.95
N ALA A 177 15.24 14.43 23.07
CA ALA A 177 15.70 13.55 24.15
C ALA A 177 15.61 12.08 23.74
N GLY A 178 16.73 11.35 23.77
CA GLY A 178 16.79 9.91 23.46
C GLY A 178 17.02 9.56 21.98
N SER A 179 17.19 10.55 21.11
CA SER A 179 17.42 10.38 19.66
C SER A 179 18.87 10.64 19.23
N GLY A 180 19.81 10.66 20.18
CA GLY A 180 21.23 10.84 19.87
C GLY A 180 21.85 9.60 19.21
N ASP A 181 22.88 9.79 18.40
CA ASP A 181 23.60 8.71 17.71
C ASP A 181 24.50 7.82 18.60
N GLY A 182 24.77 8.23 19.84
CA GLY A 182 25.78 7.60 20.70
C GLY A 182 25.54 6.12 21.00
N GLU A 183 24.31 5.71 21.33
CA GLU A 183 23.99 4.30 21.63
C GLU A 183 24.13 3.42 20.40
N TYR A 184 23.67 3.90 19.25
CA TYR A 184 23.77 3.16 18.00
C TYR A 184 25.22 3.06 17.51
N SER A 185 25.97 4.16 17.58
CA SER A 185 27.39 4.18 17.21
C SER A 185 28.21 3.24 18.10
N ALA A 186 27.92 3.19 19.40
CA ALA A 186 28.52 2.23 20.31
C ALA A 186 28.10 0.77 20.00
N LEU A 187 26.87 0.55 19.52
CA LEU A 187 26.40 -0.77 19.11
C LEU A 187 27.15 -1.28 17.87
N ILE A 188 27.20 -0.49 16.80
CA ILE A 188 27.86 -0.89 15.54
C ILE A 188 29.39 -0.89 15.66
N GLY A 189 29.94 -0.08 16.58
CA GLY A 189 31.37 -0.03 16.88
C GLY A 189 31.90 -1.19 17.72
N GLN A 190 31.07 -2.14 18.16
CA GLN A 190 31.53 -3.33 18.89
C GLN A 190 32.42 -4.18 17.97
N LYS A 191 33.62 -4.52 18.43
CA LYS A 191 34.63 -5.27 17.66
C LYS A 191 34.65 -6.74 18.03
N ASN A 192 34.89 -7.58 17.04
CA ASN A 192 35.29 -8.97 17.26
C ASN A 192 36.73 -9.03 17.80
N PRO A 193 37.16 -10.18 18.38
CA PRO A 193 38.57 -10.39 18.75
C PRO A 193 39.52 -10.19 17.56
N ASP A 194 40.71 -9.68 17.83
CA ASP A 194 41.76 -9.47 16.83
C ASP A 194 42.04 -10.77 16.06
N GLY A 195 42.10 -10.67 14.72
CA GLY A 195 42.30 -11.81 13.82
C GLY A 195 41.01 -12.51 13.35
N SER A 196 39.84 -12.06 13.79
CA SER A 196 38.54 -12.45 13.21
C SER A 196 38.44 -12.06 11.73
N LYS A 197 37.59 -12.76 10.96
CA LYS A 197 37.37 -12.48 9.53
C LYS A 197 36.92 -11.03 9.29
N TYR A 198 36.02 -10.55 10.14
CA TYR A 198 35.46 -9.20 10.11
C TYR A 198 35.75 -8.48 11.41
N THR A 199 36.03 -7.18 11.33
CA THR A 199 36.40 -6.34 12.46
C THR A 199 35.22 -6.12 13.39
N PHE A 200 34.03 -5.87 12.85
CA PHE A 200 32.87 -5.49 13.65
C PHE A 200 31.96 -6.68 13.96
N LYS A 201 31.43 -6.71 15.18
CA LYS A 201 30.60 -7.80 15.72
C LYS A 201 29.37 -8.04 14.84
N TYR A 202 28.69 -6.97 14.43
CA TYR A 202 27.37 -7.08 13.80
C TYR A 202 27.38 -6.87 12.27
N SER A 203 28.53 -6.67 11.63
CA SER A 203 28.59 -6.35 10.20
C SER A 203 28.04 -7.49 9.33
N GLU A 204 28.45 -8.73 9.59
CA GLU A 204 27.90 -9.90 8.88
C GLU A 204 26.43 -10.17 9.25
N ALA A 205 26.08 -10.00 10.52
CA ALA A 205 24.71 -10.20 11.02
C ALA A 205 23.72 -9.25 10.32
N LEU A 206 24.11 -7.98 10.11
CA LEU A 206 23.28 -6.99 9.42
C LEU A 206 23.05 -7.38 7.96
N ILE A 207 24.10 -7.75 7.22
CA ILE A 207 23.95 -8.20 5.82
C ILE A 207 23.05 -9.42 5.73
N ASN A 208 23.24 -10.40 6.63
CA ASN A 208 22.40 -11.58 6.65
C ASN A 208 20.93 -11.26 6.98
N CYS A 209 20.68 -10.29 7.86
CA CYS A 209 19.33 -9.81 8.18
C CYS A 209 18.64 -9.27 6.92
N LEU A 210 19.29 -8.37 6.18
CA LEU A 210 18.74 -7.82 4.95
C LEU A 210 18.48 -8.89 3.88
N MET A 211 19.42 -9.83 3.70
CA MET A 211 19.26 -10.95 2.76
C MET A 211 18.13 -11.91 3.15
N PHE A 212 17.86 -12.10 4.45
CA PHE A 212 16.74 -12.90 4.96
C PHE A 212 15.38 -12.24 4.69
N PHE A 213 15.28 -10.91 4.90
CA PHE A 213 14.05 -10.16 4.60
C PHE A 213 13.88 -9.84 3.11
N GLY A 214 14.96 -9.95 2.32
CA GLY A 214 14.92 -9.63 0.89
C GLY A 214 14.81 -8.13 0.63
N THR A 215 15.35 -7.28 1.49
CA THR A 215 15.42 -5.81 1.30
C THR A 215 16.83 -5.40 0.87
N ASP A 216 16.98 -4.21 0.28
CA ASP A 216 18.20 -3.85 -0.45
C ASP A 216 19.16 -2.97 0.36
N GLY A 217 18.81 -2.61 1.59
CA GLY A 217 19.69 -1.73 2.36
C GLY A 217 19.08 -1.11 3.61
N ILE A 218 19.79 -0.10 4.11
CA ILE A 218 19.39 0.73 5.26
C ILE A 218 19.51 2.22 4.92
N ASN A 219 18.68 3.05 5.54
CA ASN A 219 18.72 4.50 5.38
C ASN A 219 18.94 5.23 6.72
N TYR A 220 19.79 6.25 6.74
CA TYR A 220 20.01 7.14 7.86
C TYR A 220 19.57 8.58 7.53
N ASN A 221 18.84 9.20 8.46
CA ASN A 221 18.86 10.64 8.67
C ASN A 221 19.81 10.92 9.84
N TRP A 222 21.06 11.28 9.54
CA TRP A 222 22.13 11.44 10.52
C TRP A 222 22.51 12.91 10.71
N GLU A 223 21.80 13.62 11.59
CA GLU A 223 22.04 15.05 11.84
C GLU A 223 23.04 15.32 12.97
N ASP A 224 23.34 14.30 13.78
CA ASP A 224 24.48 14.28 14.71
C ASP A 224 25.82 14.09 13.96
N ASN A 225 26.96 14.00 14.67
CA ASN A 225 28.29 14.14 14.07
C ASN A 225 29.13 12.85 13.99
N SER A 226 28.71 11.75 14.61
CA SER A 226 29.52 10.52 14.66
C SER A 226 29.55 9.73 13.34
N TYR A 227 28.76 10.10 12.33
CA TYR A 227 28.84 9.49 10.99
C TYR A 227 30.25 9.54 10.38
N SER A 228 31.09 10.47 10.84
CA SER A 228 32.47 10.65 10.39
C SER A 228 33.52 10.05 11.33
N ASP A 229 33.10 9.37 12.40
CA ASP A 229 33.99 8.66 13.30
C ASP A 229 34.61 7.45 12.59
N GLU A 230 35.88 7.16 12.89
CA GLU A 230 36.68 6.15 12.18
C GLU A 230 36.03 4.77 12.17
N ASP A 231 35.54 4.31 13.33
CA ASP A 231 34.89 3.01 13.47
C ASP A 231 33.53 2.95 12.76
N VAL A 232 32.78 4.06 12.75
CA VAL A 232 31.49 4.15 12.03
C VAL A 232 31.72 4.07 10.52
N VAL A 233 32.68 4.81 9.98
CA VAL A 233 33.06 4.76 8.56
C VAL A 233 33.56 3.36 8.19
N ALA A 234 34.42 2.77 9.02
CA ALA A 234 34.95 1.44 8.78
C ALA A 234 33.86 0.35 8.82
N PHE A 235 32.86 0.46 9.70
CA PHE A 235 31.72 -0.45 9.75
C PHE A 235 30.94 -0.46 8.44
N HIS A 236 30.57 0.72 7.93
CA HIS A 236 29.80 0.83 6.68
C HIS A 236 30.58 0.31 5.46
N LYS A 237 31.90 0.56 5.39
CA LYS A 237 32.76 -0.02 4.35
C LYS A 237 32.84 -1.55 4.45
N GLU A 238 32.91 -2.09 5.67
CA GLU A 238 32.87 -3.53 5.90
C GLU A 238 31.53 -4.15 5.43
N LEU A 239 30.40 -3.46 5.61
CA LEU A 239 29.11 -3.92 5.07
C LEU A 239 29.12 -4.08 3.55
N TYR A 240 29.61 -3.09 2.79
CA TYR A 240 29.74 -3.20 1.33
C TYR A 240 30.66 -4.35 0.90
N LYS A 241 31.77 -4.55 1.63
CA LYS A 241 32.67 -5.68 1.38
C LYS A 241 31.97 -7.03 1.60
N ILE A 242 31.25 -7.18 2.71
CA ILE A 242 30.51 -8.41 3.03
C ILE A 242 29.39 -8.66 2.01
N ALA A 243 28.65 -7.62 1.64
CA ALA A 243 27.60 -7.71 0.62
C ALA A 243 28.17 -8.23 -0.71
N ALA A 244 29.30 -7.67 -1.17
CA ALA A 244 29.99 -8.13 -2.37
C ALA A 244 30.49 -9.58 -2.25
N GLU A 245 31.09 -9.97 -1.12
CA GLU A 245 31.53 -11.36 -0.86
C GLU A 245 30.37 -12.37 -0.91
N LYS A 246 29.15 -11.96 -0.53
CA LYS A 246 27.94 -12.79 -0.51
C LYS A 246 27.09 -12.68 -1.80
N GLY A 247 27.54 -11.91 -2.80
CA GLY A 247 26.78 -11.71 -4.06
C GLY A 247 25.52 -10.86 -3.89
N PHE A 248 25.44 -10.04 -2.84
CA PHE A 248 24.37 -9.06 -2.64
C PHE A 248 24.70 -7.76 -3.38
N THR A 249 24.49 -7.79 -4.71
CA THR A 249 25.02 -6.80 -5.64
C THR A 249 24.25 -5.47 -5.71
N ASN A 250 23.03 -5.43 -5.18
CA ASN A 250 22.18 -4.23 -5.08
C ASN A 250 22.08 -3.73 -3.63
N PHE A 251 23.12 -3.93 -2.82
CA PHE A 251 23.15 -3.41 -1.45
C PHE A 251 23.40 -1.90 -1.41
N HIS A 252 22.59 -1.20 -0.61
CA HIS A 252 22.62 0.25 -0.45
C HIS A 252 22.71 0.68 1.02
N ILE A 253 23.40 1.80 1.25
CA ILE A 253 23.38 2.52 2.53
C ILE A 253 23.07 3.98 2.22
N GLY A 254 21.82 4.38 2.33
CA GLY A 254 21.41 5.77 2.09
C GLY A 254 21.71 6.65 3.29
N ILE A 255 22.37 7.79 3.11
CA ILE A 255 22.61 8.74 4.20
C ILE A 255 22.22 10.17 3.81
N TYR A 256 21.50 10.82 4.71
CA TYR A 256 21.36 12.28 4.75
C TYR A 256 22.12 12.82 5.96
N THR A 257 22.76 13.98 5.79
CA THR A 257 23.35 14.78 6.86
C THR A 257 23.08 16.27 6.60
N SER A 258 23.52 17.16 7.49
CA SER A 258 23.43 18.61 7.26
C SER A 258 24.34 19.14 6.12
N GLN A 259 25.19 18.30 5.51
CA GLN A 259 26.12 18.71 4.46
C GLN A 259 25.41 18.94 3.12
N SER A 260 25.43 20.18 2.63
CA SER A 260 24.87 20.55 1.33
C SER A 260 25.85 20.40 0.17
N ALA A 261 27.07 19.92 0.41
CA ALA A 261 28.07 19.67 -0.63
C ALA A 261 28.98 18.50 -0.24
N LEU A 262 29.37 17.70 -1.23
CA LEU A 262 30.44 16.73 -1.06
C LEU A 262 31.80 17.43 -1.26
N THR A 263 32.67 17.34 -0.27
CA THR A 263 34.01 17.96 -0.29
C THR A 263 35.09 16.93 -0.02
N ALA A 264 36.32 17.21 -0.42
CA ALA A 264 37.46 16.32 -0.15
C ALA A 264 37.66 15.99 1.34
N ARG A 265 37.16 16.83 2.26
CA ARG A 265 37.21 16.56 3.71
C ARG A 265 36.28 15.43 4.13
N TYR A 266 35.09 15.37 3.55
CA TYR A 266 34.02 14.45 3.97
C TYR A 266 33.79 13.31 2.98
N VAL A 267 34.48 13.32 1.83
CA VAL A 267 34.25 12.35 0.75
C VAL A 267 34.39 10.92 1.21
N ASP A 268 35.38 10.61 2.05
CA ASP A 268 35.58 9.24 2.52
C ASP A 268 34.48 8.79 3.49
N ALA A 269 33.97 9.68 4.35
CA ALA A 269 32.93 9.35 5.32
C ALA A 269 31.52 9.31 4.70
N LEU A 270 31.24 10.15 3.71
CA LEU A 270 29.89 10.32 3.15
C LEU A 270 29.69 9.67 1.78
N TYR A 271 30.75 9.14 1.16
CA TYR A 271 30.65 8.56 -0.18
C TYR A 271 31.61 7.38 -0.37
N GLY A 272 32.88 7.56 -0.01
CA GLY A 272 33.95 6.59 -0.18
C GLY A 272 34.98 7.02 -1.24
N THR A 273 36.06 6.25 -1.37
CA THR A 273 37.15 6.50 -2.33
C THR A 273 37.59 5.20 -3.01
N LYS A 274 38.37 5.29 -4.10
CA LYS A 274 38.98 4.11 -4.75
C LYS A 274 39.93 3.35 -3.81
N GLU A 275 40.59 4.05 -2.88
CA GLU A 275 41.55 3.46 -1.96
C GLU A 275 40.86 2.69 -0.83
N THR A 276 39.74 3.21 -0.34
CA THR A 276 39.07 2.74 0.88
C THR A 276 37.74 2.03 0.64
N GLY A 277 37.20 2.09 -0.58
CA GLY A 277 35.88 1.55 -0.92
C GLY A 277 34.73 2.52 -0.68
N LYS A 278 33.53 2.07 -1.05
CA LYS A 278 32.25 2.78 -0.88
C LYS A 278 31.88 2.86 0.59
N THR A 279 31.33 4.01 1.01
CA THR A 279 30.81 4.20 2.38
C THR A 279 29.29 4.29 2.39
N THR A 280 28.69 5.12 1.54
CA THR A 280 27.23 5.35 1.48
C THR A 280 26.79 5.89 0.12
N ASP A 281 25.49 5.77 -0.18
CA ASP A 281 24.77 6.60 -1.14
C ASP A 281 24.32 7.90 -0.46
N LEU A 282 24.74 9.03 -1.00
CA LEU A 282 24.65 10.32 -0.33
C LEU A 282 23.48 11.15 -0.86
N MET A 283 22.57 11.52 0.03
CA MET A 283 21.64 12.62 -0.17
C MET A 283 22.29 13.91 0.34
N LEU A 284 22.64 14.82 -0.58
CA LEU A 284 23.07 16.17 -0.22
C LEU A 284 21.92 16.94 0.43
N ASN A 285 22.25 17.68 1.50
CA ASN A 285 21.28 18.57 2.13
C ASN A 285 20.78 19.64 1.15
N TYR A 286 19.50 19.95 1.27
CA TYR A 286 18.84 21.04 0.57
C TYR A 286 19.26 22.42 1.12
N SER A 287 19.09 23.47 0.33
CA SER A 287 19.29 24.87 0.71
C SER A 287 17.94 25.55 0.93
N GLY A 288 17.49 25.62 2.18
CA GLY A 288 16.18 26.24 2.51
C GLY A 288 14.97 25.52 1.89
N GLY A 289 15.08 24.21 1.72
CA GLY A 289 14.10 23.34 1.06
C GLY A 289 14.34 23.13 -0.43
N ASP A 290 15.23 23.92 -1.04
CA ASP A 290 15.59 23.84 -2.46
C ASP A 290 16.87 23.01 -2.71
N PHE A 291 17.22 22.72 -3.95
CA PHE A 291 18.46 22.02 -4.28
C PHE A 291 19.70 22.73 -3.72
N SER A 292 20.80 21.99 -3.58
CA SER A 292 22.11 22.58 -3.28
C SER A 292 22.58 23.54 -4.40
N TYR A 293 23.41 24.52 -4.06
CA TYR A 293 24.15 25.34 -5.05
C TYR A 293 25.46 24.68 -5.51
N ASN A 294 25.80 23.50 -4.96
CA ASN A 294 27.10 22.85 -5.15
C ASN A 294 26.96 21.47 -5.83
N ILE A 295 25.94 21.28 -6.67
CA ILE A 295 25.65 19.98 -7.31
C ILE A 295 26.85 19.54 -8.17
N GLY A 296 27.23 20.36 -9.16
CA GLY A 296 28.31 20.01 -10.09
C GLY A 296 29.68 19.82 -9.44
N SER A 297 30.02 20.64 -8.43
CA SER A 297 31.27 20.45 -7.68
C SER A 297 31.26 19.16 -6.86
N SER A 298 30.12 18.76 -6.30
CA SER A 298 29.98 17.51 -5.55
C SER A 298 30.14 16.30 -6.47
N VAL A 299 29.59 16.35 -7.68
CA VAL A 299 29.79 15.33 -8.73
C VAL A 299 31.26 15.16 -9.05
N LYS A 300 31.99 16.26 -9.27
CA LYS A 300 33.44 16.22 -9.52
C LYS A 300 34.21 15.56 -8.37
N VAL A 301 33.91 15.92 -7.13
CA VAL A 301 34.57 15.33 -5.96
C VAL A 301 34.30 13.81 -5.88
N ALA A 302 33.07 13.37 -6.16
CA ALA A 302 32.73 11.94 -6.22
C ALA A 302 33.48 11.21 -7.35
N GLU A 303 33.50 11.77 -8.56
CA GLU A 303 34.19 11.19 -9.72
C GLU A 303 35.71 11.14 -9.54
N ASP A 304 36.31 12.19 -8.97
CA ASP A 304 37.75 12.26 -8.72
C ASP A 304 38.19 11.24 -7.66
N ALA A 305 37.44 11.14 -6.55
CA ALA A 305 37.82 10.30 -5.41
C ALA A 305 37.41 8.83 -5.58
N TYR A 306 36.22 8.55 -6.11
CA TYR A 306 35.64 7.21 -6.21
C TYR A 306 35.58 6.69 -7.65
N GLY A 307 35.46 7.58 -8.65
CA GLY A 307 35.42 7.21 -10.07
C GLY A 307 34.03 7.24 -10.72
N ASP A 308 32.98 7.50 -9.93
CA ASP A 308 31.60 7.52 -10.40
C ASP A 308 30.71 8.31 -9.40
N ALA A 309 29.61 8.89 -9.90
CA ALA A 309 28.67 9.71 -9.14
C ALA A 309 27.25 9.11 -9.01
N SER A 310 27.02 7.85 -9.39
CA SER A 310 25.66 7.25 -9.43
C SER A 310 24.99 7.11 -8.05
N GLY A 311 25.78 7.14 -6.98
CA GLY A 311 25.30 7.13 -5.59
C GLY A 311 25.19 8.53 -4.97
N LEU A 312 25.39 9.60 -5.74
CA LEU A 312 25.29 10.98 -5.27
C LEU A 312 23.97 11.59 -5.72
N TYR A 313 23.14 11.97 -4.75
CA TYR A 313 21.82 12.53 -4.97
C TYR A 313 21.75 13.95 -4.44
N THR A 314 21.24 14.91 -5.23
CA THR A 314 20.87 16.21 -4.69
C THR A 314 19.48 16.10 -4.05
N GLY A 315 19.39 16.39 -2.75
CA GLY A 315 18.14 16.41 -2.02
C GLY A 315 17.29 17.65 -2.34
N VAL A 316 15.97 17.48 -2.32
CA VAL A 316 14.99 18.58 -2.38
C VAL A 316 13.78 18.26 -1.51
N TRP A 317 13.30 19.26 -0.78
CA TRP A 317 12.12 19.11 0.07
C TRP A 317 10.86 19.50 -0.70
N ILE A 318 10.04 18.51 -1.04
CA ILE A 318 8.88 18.65 -1.93
C ILE A 318 7.60 19.11 -1.23
N VAL A 319 7.68 19.81 -0.09
CA VAL A 319 6.51 20.53 0.48
C VAL A 319 5.94 21.57 -0.49
N SER A 320 6.75 22.01 -1.46
CA SER A 320 6.32 22.76 -2.63
C SER A 320 7.15 22.29 -3.83
N MET A 321 6.55 22.32 -5.02
CA MET A 321 7.24 22.01 -6.27
C MET A 321 7.78 23.27 -6.97
N ASP A 322 7.66 24.44 -6.36
CA ASP A 322 8.37 25.66 -6.77
C ASP A 322 9.79 25.59 -6.21
N ARG A 323 10.67 24.95 -6.99
CA ARG A 323 12.07 24.63 -6.66
C ARG A 323 12.93 24.97 -7.86
N ARG A 324 14.24 25.15 -7.68
CA ARG A 324 15.20 25.41 -8.76
C ARG A 324 15.44 24.18 -9.63
N TRP A 325 14.42 23.65 -10.29
CA TRP A 325 14.52 22.53 -11.22
C TRP A 325 15.53 22.80 -12.35
N SER A 326 15.68 24.07 -12.73
CA SER A 326 16.72 24.53 -13.65
C SER A 326 18.15 24.18 -13.19
N ALA A 327 18.40 24.05 -11.87
CA ALA A 327 19.70 23.68 -11.31
C ALA A 327 20.15 22.28 -11.74
N LEU A 328 19.21 21.37 -12.05
CA LEU A 328 19.53 20.02 -12.55
C LEU A 328 20.11 20.04 -13.97
N GLN A 329 20.03 21.16 -14.68
CA GLN A 329 20.52 21.34 -16.06
C GLN A 329 21.55 22.47 -16.17
N GLU A 330 22.01 23.03 -15.05
CA GLU A 330 22.88 24.22 -15.02
C GLU A 330 24.20 24.02 -15.79
N ASN A 331 24.78 22.82 -15.71
CA ASN A 331 26.01 22.44 -16.41
C ASN A 331 26.10 20.91 -16.57
N ASP A 332 27.08 20.43 -17.33
CA ASP A 332 27.23 19.01 -17.63
C ASP A 332 27.51 18.14 -16.39
N ASP A 333 28.13 18.69 -15.35
CA ASP A 333 28.36 17.96 -14.09
C ASP A 333 27.04 17.81 -13.32
N ALA A 334 26.26 18.88 -13.19
CA ALA A 334 24.95 18.84 -12.53
C ALA A 334 23.99 17.84 -13.19
N LYS A 335 24.09 17.68 -14.53
CA LYS A 335 23.36 16.65 -15.31
C LYS A 335 23.60 15.21 -14.84
N ARG A 336 24.72 14.93 -14.15
CA ARG A 336 25.10 13.59 -13.71
C ARG A 336 24.72 13.26 -12.27
N ALA A 337 24.34 14.25 -11.46
CA ALA A 337 23.83 14.00 -10.11
C ALA A 337 22.45 13.33 -10.17
N GLY A 338 22.23 12.33 -9.33
CA GLY A 338 20.90 11.79 -9.03
C GLY A 338 20.04 12.81 -8.28
N VAL A 339 18.75 12.54 -8.16
CA VAL A 339 17.78 13.39 -7.46
C VAL A 339 17.15 12.61 -6.32
N CYS A 340 17.13 13.18 -5.11
CA CYS A 340 16.42 12.61 -3.98
C CYS A 340 15.24 13.53 -3.58
N LEU A 341 14.02 13.00 -3.69
CA LEU A 341 12.79 13.71 -3.34
C LEU A 341 12.34 13.24 -1.95
N TRP A 342 12.14 14.18 -1.03
CA TRP A 342 11.69 13.94 0.35
C TRP A 342 10.61 14.95 0.75
N GLY A 343 9.64 14.57 1.60
CA GLY A 343 8.46 15.40 1.89
C GLY A 343 7.93 15.38 3.33
N GLU A 344 7.44 14.23 3.80
CA GLU A 344 6.72 14.04 5.08
C GLU A 344 6.97 12.67 5.68
N HIS A 345 6.83 12.55 7.00
CA HIS A 345 7.29 11.38 7.74
C HIS A 345 6.31 10.21 7.70
N ASP A 346 5.01 10.49 7.68
CA ASP A 346 3.98 9.48 7.97
C ASP A 346 3.16 9.09 6.74
N GLN A 347 3.10 9.95 5.73
CA GLN A 347 2.47 9.68 4.44
C GLN A 347 3.16 10.52 3.36
N SER A 348 3.11 10.08 2.10
CA SER A 348 3.74 10.82 1.01
C SER A 348 3.04 12.17 0.75
N ARG A 349 3.76 13.15 0.18
CA ARG A 349 3.14 14.43 -0.25
C ARG A 349 2.10 14.24 -1.35
N PHE A 350 2.26 13.18 -2.16
CA PHE A 350 1.25 12.77 -3.11
C PHE A 350 -0.05 12.41 -2.40
N MET A 351 0.00 11.72 -1.26
CA MET A 351 -1.18 11.42 -0.46
C MET A 351 -1.73 12.65 0.26
N SER A 352 -0.88 13.45 0.91
CA SER A 352 -1.35 14.57 1.74
C SER A 352 -1.97 15.74 0.95
N TYR A 353 -1.57 15.94 -0.31
CA TYR A 353 -2.12 16.97 -1.19
C TYR A 353 -3.16 16.42 -2.19
N ASN A 354 -3.36 15.11 -2.22
CA ASN A 354 -4.39 14.52 -3.06
C ASN A 354 -5.76 14.72 -2.43
N VAL A 355 -6.72 15.08 -3.27
CA VAL A 355 -8.11 15.30 -2.90
C VAL A 355 -8.99 14.58 -3.90
N GLY A 356 -10.11 14.07 -3.42
CA GLY A 356 -11.13 13.46 -4.26
C GLY A 356 -12.35 13.26 -3.41
N ALA A 357 -13.49 13.57 -3.97
CA ALA A 357 -14.70 13.75 -3.21
C ALA A 357 -15.38 12.40 -2.89
N THR A 358 -14.98 11.33 -3.60
CA THR A 358 -15.18 9.93 -3.21
C THR A 358 -13.83 9.20 -3.14
N SER A 359 -13.79 8.02 -2.51
CA SER A 359 -12.59 7.17 -2.52
C SER A 359 -12.12 6.79 -3.93
N MET A 360 -13.07 6.62 -4.87
CA MET A 360 -12.77 6.36 -6.29
C MET A 360 -12.10 7.56 -6.95
N GLU A 361 -12.64 8.75 -6.74
CA GLU A 361 -12.06 9.97 -7.30
C GLU A 361 -10.70 10.26 -6.67
N PHE A 362 -10.54 10.05 -5.36
CA PHE A 362 -9.28 10.18 -4.67
C PHE A 362 -8.21 9.32 -5.32
N GLN A 363 -8.48 8.03 -5.56
CA GLN A 363 -7.53 7.13 -6.21
C GLN A 363 -7.26 7.53 -7.68
N SER A 364 -8.27 7.99 -8.43
CA SER A 364 -8.08 8.50 -9.80
C SER A 364 -7.18 9.75 -9.83
N ASN A 365 -7.43 10.70 -8.93
CA ASN A 365 -6.66 11.94 -8.83
C ASN A 365 -5.22 11.70 -8.37
N TYR A 366 -5.01 10.72 -7.48
CA TYR A 366 -3.68 10.26 -7.08
C TYR A 366 -2.86 9.78 -8.28
N GLN A 367 -3.44 8.92 -9.13
CA GLN A 367 -2.77 8.46 -10.35
C GLN A 367 -2.47 9.60 -11.32
N LYS A 368 -3.40 10.54 -11.52
CA LYS A 368 -3.16 11.73 -12.37
C LYS A 368 -2.07 12.63 -11.79
N LEU A 369 -1.98 12.75 -10.46
CA LEU A 369 -0.97 13.56 -9.78
C LEU A 369 0.43 12.97 -9.96
N LEU A 370 0.56 11.65 -9.82
CA LEU A 370 1.78 10.91 -10.16
C LEU A 370 2.16 11.14 -11.64
N GLU A 371 1.22 10.98 -12.56
CA GLU A 371 1.48 11.21 -14.00
C GLU A 371 1.96 12.64 -14.30
N ARG A 372 1.34 13.65 -13.69
CA ARG A 372 1.77 15.06 -13.87
C ARG A 372 3.15 15.33 -13.27
N THR A 373 3.49 14.66 -12.18
CA THR A 373 4.80 14.79 -11.54
C THR A 373 5.90 14.14 -12.37
N PHE A 374 5.66 12.95 -12.91
CA PHE A 374 6.71 12.19 -13.57
C PHE A 374 6.72 12.40 -15.08
N SER A 375 5.57 12.34 -15.75
CA SER A 375 5.45 12.49 -17.20
C SER A 375 5.11 13.92 -17.65
N GLY A 376 5.05 14.87 -16.71
CA GLY A 376 4.82 16.29 -16.96
C GLY A 376 3.34 16.67 -17.00
N GLY A 377 3.06 17.97 -16.93
CA GLY A 377 1.70 18.52 -16.81
C GLY A 377 0.74 18.09 -17.93
N ASN A 378 1.26 17.79 -19.12
CA ASN A 378 0.49 17.25 -20.26
C ASN A 378 0.22 15.73 -20.17
N ARG A 379 0.71 15.05 -19.13
CA ARG A 379 0.57 13.60 -18.88
C ARG A 379 1.07 12.70 -20.01
N ASN A 380 1.99 13.20 -20.82
CA ASN A 380 2.63 12.45 -21.91
C ASN A 380 4.13 12.75 -21.91
N PRO A 381 5.00 11.74 -21.66
CA PRO A 381 6.43 11.98 -21.54
C PRO A 381 7.08 12.40 -22.87
N ALA A 382 6.40 12.27 -24.02
CA ALA A 382 6.86 12.82 -25.30
C ALA A 382 6.43 14.28 -25.53
N ASN A 383 5.68 14.89 -24.60
CA ASN A 383 5.14 16.24 -24.68
C ASN A 383 5.35 17.01 -23.36
N LEU A 384 6.62 17.17 -22.97
CA LEU A 384 6.97 17.83 -21.71
C LEU A 384 6.84 19.36 -21.81
N LEU A 385 6.46 19.99 -20.70
CA LEU A 385 6.47 21.44 -20.58
C LEU A 385 7.91 21.96 -20.37
N PRO A 386 8.22 23.22 -20.72
CA PRO A 386 9.51 23.82 -20.40
C PRO A 386 9.81 23.78 -18.90
N ILE A 387 11.09 23.63 -18.54
CA ILE A 387 11.54 23.69 -17.14
C ILE A 387 11.20 25.07 -16.56
N SER A 388 10.47 25.08 -15.44
CA SER A 388 10.12 26.27 -14.68
C SER A 388 10.39 26.03 -13.19
N ASP A 389 10.97 27.04 -12.55
CA ASP A 389 11.25 27.01 -11.11
C ASP A 389 10.04 27.45 -10.26
N THR A 390 8.99 27.99 -10.91
CA THR A 390 7.80 28.53 -10.25
C THR A 390 6.50 28.14 -10.96
N GLY A 391 5.39 28.25 -10.24
CA GLY A 391 4.04 27.98 -10.72
C GLY A 391 3.64 26.49 -10.69
N ASN A 392 4.44 25.63 -10.07
CA ASN A 392 4.22 24.19 -9.90
C ASN A 392 3.45 23.94 -8.60
N ASN A 393 2.13 24.16 -8.60
CA ASN A 393 1.31 24.08 -7.39
C ASN A 393 0.84 22.65 -7.10
N TRP A 394 0.92 22.23 -5.83
CA TRP A 394 0.35 20.96 -5.34
C TRP A 394 -1.18 20.96 -5.32
N GLU A 395 -1.79 22.12 -5.07
CA GLU A 395 -3.24 22.28 -4.99
C GLU A 395 -3.81 22.81 -6.32
N LYS A 396 -5.09 22.54 -6.55
CA LYS A 396 -5.84 23.09 -7.69
C LYS A 396 -5.98 24.61 -7.53
N ASP A 397 -5.76 25.36 -8.59
CA ASP A 397 -5.92 26.82 -8.63
C ASP A 397 -6.87 27.23 -9.78
N GLY A 398 -8.15 27.44 -9.44
CA GLY A 398 -9.22 27.61 -10.43
C GLY A 398 -9.33 26.39 -11.34
N GLU A 399 -9.21 26.59 -12.65
CA GLU A 399 -9.22 25.51 -13.65
C GLU A 399 -7.85 24.81 -13.82
N LYS A 400 -6.80 25.28 -13.13
CA LYS A 400 -5.48 24.66 -13.21
C LYS A 400 -5.39 23.49 -12.25
N GLU A 401 -5.38 22.31 -12.84
CA GLU A 401 -5.17 21.05 -12.14
C GLU A 401 -3.78 21.02 -11.46
N PRO A 402 -3.64 20.38 -10.28
CA PRO A 402 -2.36 20.21 -9.57
C PRO A 402 -1.19 19.85 -10.47
N LEU A 403 -0.06 20.55 -10.41
CA LEU A 403 1.14 20.28 -11.21
C LEU A 403 0.92 20.24 -12.74
N SER A 404 -0.19 20.78 -13.27
CA SER A 404 -0.45 20.87 -14.73
C SER A 404 0.54 21.77 -15.47
N SER A 405 1.30 22.60 -14.75
CA SER A 405 2.37 23.47 -15.24
C SER A 405 3.77 22.85 -15.09
N PHE A 406 3.91 21.73 -14.40
CA PHE A 406 5.21 21.15 -14.10
C PHE A 406 5.81 20.45 -15.32
N CYS A 407 7.12 20.62 -15.53
CA CYS A 407 7.85 20.01 -16.65
C CYS A 407 7.86 18.48 -16.61
N GLY A 408 7.73 17.87 -15.42
CA GLY A 408 7.79 16.43 -15.23
C GLY A 408 9.20 15.92 -15.00
N LEU A 409 9.35 14.91 -14.14
CA LEU A 409 10.64 14.27 -13.84
C LEU A 409 11.29 13.61 -15.07
N ALA A 410 10.50 13.22 -16.08
CA ALA A 410 10.99 12.75 -17.37
C ALA A 410 11.83 13.79 -18.13
N SER A 411 11.81 15.07 -17.73
CA SER A 411 12.73 16.12 -18.22
C SER A 411 14.17 15.94 -17.71
N PHE A 412 14.37 15.09 -16.69
CA PHE A 412 15.64 14.93 -16.00
C PHE A 412 16.08 13.48 -15.89
N ILE A 413 15.14 12.56 -15.66
CA ILE A 413 15.38 11.16 -15.34
C ILE A 413 14.86 10.30 -16.50
N PRO A 414 15.71 9.47 -17.12
CA PRO A 414 15.27 8.59 -18.19
C PRO A 414 14.32 7.52 -17.66
N GLU A 415 13.38 7.08 -18.49
CA GLU A 415 12.54 5.94 -18.16
C GLU A 415 13.35 4.63 -18.12
N ARG A 416 12.87 3.69 -17.32
CA ARG A 416 13.50 2.41 -17.02
C ARG A 416 12.46 1.31 -17.15
N THR A 417 12.88 0.15 -17.65
CA THR A 417 12.03 -1.05 -17.71
C THR A 417 12.81 -2.26 -17.25
N ALA A 418 12.16 -3.12 -16.48
CA ALA A 418 12.69 -4.38 -15.99
C ALA A 418 11.95 -5.59 -16.57
N ILE A 419 11.23 -5.40 -17.69
CA ILE A 419 10.34 -6.40 -18.28
C ILE A 419 11.10 -7.22 -19.30
N GLN A 420 11.70 -8.31 -18.84
CA GLN A 420 12.53 -9.19 -19.66
C GLN A 420 12.39 -10.63 -19.22
N GLY A 421 12.68 -11.56 -20.13
CA GLY A 421 12.57 -13.00 -19.86
C GLY A 421 11.76 -13.68 -20.96
N ASP A 422 11.13 -14.78 -20.61
CA ASP A 422 10.33 -15.58 -21.54
C ASP A 422 8.85 -15.27 -21.37
N LEU A 423 8.06 -15.45 -22.43
CA LEU A 423 6.60 -15.46 -22.28
C LEU A 423 6.17 -16.51 -21.22
N PRO A 424 5.04 -16.27 -20.53
CA PRO A 424 4.08 -15.17 -20.71
C PRO A 424 4.46 -13.83 -20.06
N PHE A 425 3.85 -12.75 -20.56
CA PHE A 425 3.69 -11.47 -19.88
C PHE A 425 2.20 -11.25 -19.62
N SER A 426 1.83 -10.76 -18.43
CA SER A 426 0.43 -10.48 -18.10
C SER A 426 0.30 -9.26 -17.20
N THR A 427 -0.79 -8.52 -17.40
CA THR A 427 -1.25 -7.46 -16.51
C THR A 427 -2.77 -7.44 -16.53
N HIS A 428 -3.38 -7.24 -15.37
CA HIS A 428 -4.79 -6.89 -15.19
C HIS A 428 -4.95 -5.38 -14.96
N PHE A 429 -3.84 -4.63 -15.01
CA PHE A 429 -3.76 -3.23 -14.62
C PHE A 429 -4.13 -3.02 -13.15
N SER A 430 -3.87 -4.03 -12.30
CA SER A 430 -4.07 -3.98 -10.86
C SER A 430 -3.05 -3.05 -10.21
N LEU A 431 -3.54 -2.06 -9.47
CA LEU A 431 -2.73 -1.13 -8.68
C LEU A 431 -2.38 -1.67 -7.27
N GLY A 432 -2.98 -2.79 -6.86
CA GLY A 432 -2.78 -3.38 -5.53
C GLY A 432 -3.87 -3.02 -4.50
N ASN A 433 -5.01 -2.48 -4.94
CA ASN A 433 -6.15 -2.15 -4.09
C ASN A 433 -7.49 -2.24 -4.84
N GLY A 434 -8.59 -2.26 -4.09
CA GLY A 434 -9.94 -2.08 -4.61
C GLY A 434 -10.99 -2.02 -3.51
N GLU A 435 -12.11 -1.33 -3.78
CA GLU A 435 -13.33 -1.44 -2.96
C GLU A 435 -13.99 -2.83 -3.11
N ARG A 436 -13.73 -3.50 -4.24
CA ARG A 436 -14.18 -4.86 -4.50
C ARG A 436 -13.00 -5.65 -5.04
N TYR A 437 -12.91 -6.91 -4.64
CA TYR A 437 -12.09 -7.88 -5.36
C TYR A 437 -12.97 -8.56 -6.39
N ASN A 438 -12.58 -8.48 -7.65
CA ASN A 438 -13.30 -9.11 -8.76
C ASN A 438 -12.53 -10.34 -9.24
N TYR A 439 -13.28 -11.36 -9.66
CA TYR A 439 -12.77 -12.49 -10.40
C TYR A 439 -13.60 -12.67 -11.67
N LYS A 440 -12.93 -12.54 -12.82
CA LYS A 440 -13.54 -12.53 -14.17
C LYS A 440 -14.73 -11.57 -14.31
N GLY A 441 -14.61 -10.38 -13.74
CA GLY A 441 -15.56 -9.28 -13.86
C GLY A 441 -16.64 -9.22 -12.78
N LYS A 442 -16.79 -10.26 -11.97
CA LYS A 442 -17.80 -10.36 -10.91
C LYS A 442 -17.16 -10.20 -9.54
N LYS A 443 -17.89 -9.59 -8.60
CA LYS A 443 -17.44 -9.46 -7.21
C LYS A 443 -17.24 -10.83 -6.57
N ALA A 444 -16.02 -11.09 -6.10
CA ALA A 444 -15.66 -12.27 -5.33
C ALA A 444 -15.36 -11.94 -3.86
N PHE A 445 -14.92 -10.71 -3.56
CA PHE A 445 -14.64 -10.26 -2.18
C PHE A 445 -14.85 -8.75 -1.99
N GLY A 446 -14.73 -8.29 -0.74
CA GLY A 446 -14.90 -6.88 -0.34
C GLY A 446 -13.66 -6.01 -0.54
N ASN A 447 -13.58 -4.91 0.22
CA ASN A 447 -12.48 -3.96 0.20
C ASN A 447 -11.14 -4.65 0.53
N TRP A 448 -10.08 -4.26 -0.17
CA TRP A 448 -8.77 -4.88 0.01
C TRP A 448 -7.62 -3.96 -0.43
N TYR A 449 -6.46 -4.19 0.17
CA TYR A 449 -5.18 -3.56 -0.16
C TYR A 449 -4.03 -4.55 0.03
N HIS A 450 -3.22 -4.73 -1.00
CA HIS A 450 -2.01 -5.55 -0.98
C HIS A 450 -1.08 -5.20 -2.17
N MET A 451 0.05 -4.54 -1.92
CA MET A 451 0.99 -4.16 -2.99
C MET A 451 1.64 -5.34 -3.74
N GLY A 452 1.75 -6.51 -3.11
CA GLY A 452 2.13 -7.76 -3.81
C GLY A 452 1.16 -8.16 -4.95
N ALA A 453 -0.07 -7.65 -4.96
CA ALA A 453 -1.05 -7.82 -6.04
C ALA A 453 -0.95 -6.75 -7.14
N GLN A 454 -0.06 -5.77 -7.00
CA GLN A 454 0.19 -4.78 -8.04
C GLN A 454 0.86 -5.47 -9.22
N ASP A 455 0.32 -5.27 -10.42
CA ASP A 455 0.92 -5.78 -11.64
C ASP A 455 2.17 -4.97 -12.03
N VAL A 456 2.93 -5.46 -13.00
CA VAL A 456 3.96 -4.63 -13.64
C VAL A 456 3.31 -3.38 -14.25
N VAL A 457 3.75 -2.20 -13.82
CA VAL A 457 3.19 -0.92 -14.29
C VAL A 457 3.73 -0.57 -15.68
N PRO A 458 2.98 0.18 -16.52
CA PRO A 458 3.45 0.61 -17.83
C PRO A 458 4.79 1.35 -17.77
N THR A 459 5.71 1.02 -18.68
CA THR A 459 6.97 1.77 -18.86
C THR A 459 6.69 3.24 -19.19
N TYR A 460 5.60 3.49 -19.92
CA TYR A 460 5.20 4.84 -20.32
C TYR A 460 3.81 5.20 -19.79
N ARG A 461 3.69 6.36 -19.13
CA ARG A 461 2.43 6.85 -18.55
C ARG A 461 2.18 8.34 -18.84
N TRP A 462 1.65 8.74 -20.00
CA TRP A 462 1.24 7.86 -21.10
C TRP A 462 1.84 8.29 -22.44
N LEU A 463 2.43 7.34 -23.17
CA LEU A 463 3.00 7.60 -24.48
C LEU A 463 1.93 7.39 -25.56
N VAL A 464 1.33 8.50 -25.99
CA VAL A 464 0.21 8.50 -26.95
C VAL A 464 0.61 9.21 -28.24
N TYR A 465 0.44 8.52 -29.36
CA TYR A 465 0.80 9.00 -30.70
C TYR A 465 -0.32 8.79 -31.73
N ASN A 466 -0.31 9.57 -32.80
CA ASN A 466 -1.02 9.21 -34.02
C ASN A 466 -0.46 7.88 -34.55
N ALA A 467 -1.34 6.96 -34.96
CA ALA A 467 -0.95 5.59 -35.28
C ALA A 467 0.22 5.52 -36.27
N GLY A 468 1.24 4.72 -35.92
CA GLY A 468 2.42 4.48 -36.75
C GLY A 468 3.41 5.64 -36.84
N THR A 469 3.26 6.67 -36.00
CA THR A 469 4.13 7.85 -35.95
C THR A 469 4.65 8.12 -34.55
N THR A 470 5.49 9.15 -34.40
CA THR A 470 5.88 9.74 -33.11
C THR A 470 5.25 11.12 -32.90
N THR A 471 4.23 11.48 -33.68
CA THR A 471 3.47 12.72 -33.48
C THR A 471 2.48 12.51 -32.35
N VAL A 472 2.61 13.30 -31.27
CA VAL A 472 1.74 13.25 -30.08
C VAL A 472 0.28 13.38 -30.48
N SER A 473 -0.57 12.56 -29.84
CA SER A 473 -2.03 12.60 -30.02
C SER A 473 -2.73 12.79 -28.68
N THR A 474 -3.86 13.49 -28.72
CA THR A 474 -4.80 13.66 -27.60
C THR A 474 -6.15 13.00 -27.87
N GLU A 475 -6.29 12.30 -29.01
CA GLU A 475 -7.57 11.74 -29.45
C GLU A 475 -8.07 10.64 -28.52
N ILE A 476 -7.17 9.79 -28.00
CA ILE A 476 -7.50 8.80 -26.97
C ILE A 476 -6.57 9.03 -25.78
N GLN A 477 -7.13 9.07 -24.58
CA GLN A 477 -6.41 9.24 -23.33
C GLN A 477 -6.58 7.99 -22.46
N PRO A 478 -5.49 7.29 -22.13
CA PRO A 478 -5.51 6.22 -21.15
C PRO A 478 -5.54 6.75 -19.70
N SER A 479 -6.13 5.97 -18.80
CA SER A 479 -6.05 6.17 -17.35
C SER A 479 -6.27 4.85 -16.61
N PHE A 480 -5.73 4.72 -15.40
CA PHE A 480 -6.23 3.69 -14.49
C PHE A 480 -7.62 4.09 -13.96
N THR A 481 -8.46 3.09 -13.71
CA THR A 481 -9.77 3.26 -13.07
C THR A 481 -10.03 2.13 -12.08
N HIS A 482 -10.75 2.46 -11.01
CA HIS A 482 -11.30 1.51 -10.04
C HIS A 482 -12.82 1.34 -10.19
N GLU A 483 -13.43 1.99 -11.20
CA GLU A 483 -14.87 1.90 -11.47
C GLU A 483 -15.34 0.46 -11.72
N ASP A 484 -14.49 -0.38 -12.29
CA ASP A 484 -14.70 -1.82 -12.48
C ASP A 484 -13.35 -2.50 -12.78
N ALA A 485 -13.27 -3.83 -12.61
CA ALA A 485 -12.08 -4.61 -12.88
C ALA A 485 -12.43 -6.05 -13.32
N TYR A 486 -11.60 -6.63 -14.20
CA TYR A 486 -11.76 -8.03 -14.56
C TYR A 486 -11.25 -8.96 -13.46
N ILE A 487 -10.03 -8.74 -12.98
CA ILE A 487 -9.44 -9.43 -11.83
C ILE A 487 -8.82 -8.39 -10.91
N GLY A 488 -9.04 -8.52 -9.60
CA GLY A 488 -8.58 -7.54 -8.62
C GLY A 488 -9.52 -6.34 -8.54
N GLY A 489 -8.98 -5.11 -8.59
CA GLY A 489 -9.70 -3.90 -8.21
C GLY A 489 -9.53 -2.71 -9.14
N SER A 490 -8.73 -2.82 -10.19
CA SER A 490 -8.52 -1.75 -11.17
C SER A 490 -8.38 -2.30 -12.60
N ALA A 491 -8.59 -1.42 -13.57
CA ALA A 491 -8.44 -1.68 -15.00
C ALA A 491 -7.82 -0.47 -15.72
N LEU A 492 -7.42 -0.66 -16.98
CA LEU A 492 -7.06 0.44 -17.88
C LEU A 492 -8.32 0.94 -18.60
N ARG A 493 -8.60 2.23 -18.54
CA ARG A 493 -9.63 2.90 -19.34
C ARG A 493 -8.98 3.58 -20.54
N LEU A 494 -9.56 3.41 -21.71
CA LEU A 494 -9.22 4.12 -22.94
C LEU A 494 -10.40 5.00 -23.35
N GLU A 495 -10.23 6.32 -23.30
CA GLU A 495 -11.34 7.24 -23.56
C GLU A 495 -10.98 8.33 -24.57
N GLY A 496 -11.93 8.70 -25.44
CA GLY A 496 -11.81 9.87 -26.31
C GLY A 496 -12.42 9.68 -27.71
N ASN A 497 -11.95 10.44 -28.67
CA ASN A 497 -12.44 10.42 -30.04
C ASN A 497 -11.68 9.38 -30.89
N ALA A 498 -12.32 8.24 -31.17
CA ALA A 498 -11.75 7.24 -32.07
C ALA A 498 -11.84 7.69 -33.54
N THR A 499 -10.71 7.62 -34.26
CA THR A 499 -10.62 8.05 -35.67
C THR A 499 -10.15 6.94 -36.59
N ASP A 500 -10.44 7.05 -37.89
CA ASP A 500 -9.95 6.10 -38.91
C ASP A 500 -8.43 6.12 -39.08
N LYS A 501 -7.77 7.23 -38.70
CA LYS A 501 -6.31 7.33 -38.70
C LYS A 501 -5.68 6.49 -37.60
N GLY A 502 -6.39 6.34 -36.48
CA GLY A 502 -5.99 5.56 -35.32
C GLY A 502 -5.05 6.29 -34.36
N THR A 503 -5.05 5.83 -33.11
CA THR A 503 -4.21 6.34 -32.00
C THR A 503 -3.47 5.17 -31.37
N ASP A 504 -2.14 5.29 -31.26
CA ASP A 504 -1.28 4.33 -30.57
C ASP A 504 -1.10 4.75 -29.12
N VAL A 505 -1.36 3.82 -28.20
CA VAL A 505 -1.06 3.91 -26.78
C VAL A 505 0.06 2.90 -26.51
N VAL A 506 1.30 3.38 -26.46
CA VAL A 506 2.47 2.54 -26.20
C VAL A 506 2.63 2.39 -24.69
N LEU A 507 2.54 1.16 -24.18
CA LEU A 507 2.48 0.90 -22.74
C LEU A 507 3.81 0.41 -22.19
N TYR A 508 4.40 -0.60 -22.83
CA TYR A 508 5.56 -1.30 -22.30
C TYR A 508 6.70 -1.36 -23.31
N ARG A 509 7.92 -1.14 -22.83
CA ARG A 509 9.14 -1.58 -23.49
C ARG A 509 9.62 -2.84 -22.79
N THR A 510 9.95 -3.87 -23.54
CA THR A 510 10.23 -5.21 -23.01
C THR A 510 11.40 -5.87 -23.76
N LYS A 511 11.82 -7.04 -23.26
CA LYS A 511 12.69 -7.99 -23.96
C LYS A 511 12.18 -9.40 -23.69
N LEU A 512 11.03 -9.71 -24.29
CA LEU A 512 10.30 -10.96 -24.05
C LEU A 512 10.58 -11.97 -25.17
N ASN A 513 11.14 -13.11 -24.82
CA ASN A 513 11.41 -14.19 -25.76
C ASN A 513 10.15 -15.03 -25.97
N VAL A 514 9.87 -15.33 -27.23
CA VAL A 514 8.88 -16.35 -27.62
C VAL A 514 9.58 -17.69 -27.63
N THR A 515 9.29 -18.55 -26.66
CA THR A 515 10.06 -19.78 -26.41
C THR A 515 9.38 -21.03 -26.94
N SER A 516 8.07 -20.97 -27.16
CA SER A 516 7.27 -22.09 -27.65
C SER A 516 6.41 -21.71 -28.86
N SER A 517 5.63 -22.66 -29.37
CA SER A 517 4.70 -22.45 -30.50
C SER A 517 3.46 -21.67 -30.09
N LYS A 518 2.65 -21.25 -31.08
CA LYS A 518 1.34 -20.60 -30.91
C LYS A 518 1.36 -19.39 -29.96
N PRO A 519 2.13 -18.34 -30.29
CA PRO A 519 2.01 -17.10 -29.56
C PRO A 519 0.59 -16.52 -29.73
N VAL A 520 -0.04 -16.15 -28.61
CA VAL A 520 -1.37 -15.57 -28.51
C VAL A 520 -1.35 -14.34 -27.61
N ALA A 521 -2.32 -13.46 -27.80
CA ALA A 521 -2.69 -12.43 -26.83
C ALA A 521 -4.06 -12.74 -26.25
N LYS A 522 -4.24 -12.55 -24.93
CA LYS A 522 -5.56 -12.56 -24.29
C LYS A 522 -5.89 -11.17 -23.76
N VAL A 523 -7.07 -10.68 -24.10
CA VAL A 523 -7.53 -9.34 -23.74
C VAL A 523 -8.92 -9.42 -23.15
N ALA A 524 -9.09 -8.95 -21.91
CA ALA A 524 -10.39 -8.82 -21.27
C ALA A 524 -10.88 -7.37 -21.41
N LEU A 525 -12.10 -7.20 -21.92
CA LEU A 525 -12.64 -5.90 -22.29
C LEU A 525 -14.09 -5.72 -21.87
N LYS A 526 -14.45 -4.47 -21.55
CA LYS A 526 -15.81 -4.06 -21.22
C LYS A 526 -16.07 -2.65 -21.76
N SER A 527 -17.10 -2.54 -22.60
CA SER A 527 -17.46 -1.26 -23.25
C SER A 527 -18.57 -0.50 -22.53
N GLY A 528 -19.31 -1.16 -21.64
CA GLY A 528 -20.55 -0.64 -21.04
C GLY A 528 -21.72 -0.47 -22.03
N ALA A 529 -21.48 -0.60 -23.34
CA ALA A 529 -22.48 -0.45 -24.38
C ALA A 529 -23.13 -1.80 -24.76
N THR A 530 -24.40 -1.76 -25.16
CA THR A 530 -25.10 -2.91 -25.74
C THR A 530 -24.90 -2.90 -27.27
N GLY A 531 -24.51 -4.02 -27.86
CA GLY A 531 -24.28 -4.12 -29.30
C GLY A 531 -23.24 -5.17 -29.68
N SER A 532 -23.01 -5.31 -30.99
CA SER A 532 -22.03 -6.25 -31.58
C SER A 532 -20.98 -5.54 -32.45
N GLU A 533 -20.80 -4.23 -32.26
CA GLU A 533 -19.85 -3.44 -33.01
C GLU A 533 -18.39 -3.86 -32.68
N PRO A 534 -17.46 -3.76 -33.64
CA PRO A 534 -16.05 -3.95 -33.36
C PRO A 534 -15.59 -3.04 -32.22
N SER A 535 -14.82 -3.59 -31.28
CA SER A 535 -14.22 -2.83 -30.17
C SER A 535 -13.33 -1.68 -30.61
N ARG A 536 -12.98 -1.61 -31.91
CA ARG A 536 -11.98 -0.70 -32.51
C ARG A 536 -10.59 -0.84 -31.91
N LEU A 537 -10.38 -1.85 -31.06
CA LEU A 537 -9.16 -2.08 -30.32
C LEU A 537 -8.29 -3.11 -31.03
N PHE A 538 -6.99 -2.83 -31.06
CA PHE A 538 -5.96 -3.71 -31.58
C PHE A 538 -4.87 -3.84 -30.52
N VAL A 539 -4.31 -5.03 -30.36
CA VAL A 539 -3.00 -5.20 -29.73
C VAL A 539 -1.95 -4.84 -30.78
N ILE A 540 -0.98 -4.01 -30.42
CA ILE A 540 0.15 -3.69 -31.29
C ILE A 540 1.47 -4.12 -30.67
N LEU A 541 2.31 -4.80 -31.46
CA LEU A 541 3.61 -5.32 -31.03
C LEU A 541 4.72 -4.87 -31.98
N LYS A 542 5.92 -4.62 -31.44
CA LYS A 542 7.16 -4.53 -32.22
C LYS A 542 8.12 -5.62 -31.77
N LYS A 543 8.85 -6.16 -32.74
CA LYS A 543 9.98 -7.06 -32.45
C LYS A 543 11.23 -6.24 -32.18
N LEU A 544 12.17 -6.84 -31.46
CA LEU A 544 13.51 -6.29 -31.28
C LEU A 544 14.13 -5.97 -32.65
N ASP A 545 14.70 -4.77 -32.77
CA ASP A 545 15.34 -4.25 -33.98
C ASP A 545 14.43 -4.18 -35.21
N ASN A 546 13.12 -4.05 -35.00
CA ASN A 546 12.12 -3.87 -36.04
C ASN A 546 11.15 -2.71 -35.72
N ASP A 547 11.23 -1.65 -36.52
CA ASP A 547 10.41 -0.46 -36.33
C ASP A 547 8.97 -0.57 -36.84
N GLN A 548 8.58 -1.71 -37.44
CA GLN A 548 7.22 -1.93 -37.92
C GLN A 548 6.32 -2.49 -36.82
N TRP A 549 5.20 -1.81 -36.57
CA TRP A 549 4.13 -2.31 -35.71
C TRP A 549 3.38 -3.45 -36.42
N LEU A 550 3.30 -4.59 -35.75
CA LEU A 550 2.31 -5.63 -36.03
C LEU A 550 1.03 -5.27 -35.30
N GLU A 551 -0.13 -5.42 -35.95
CA GLU A 551 -1.43 -5.12 -35.37
C GLU A 551 -2.36 -6.34 -35.39
N PHE A 552 -3.04 -6.56 -34.27
CA PHE A 552 -3.91 -7.72 -34.05
C PHE A 552 -5.28 -7.24 -33.57
N PRO A 553 -6.36 -7.37 -34.37
CA PRO A 553 -7.68 -6.92 -33.97
C PRO A 553 -8.20 -7.76 -32.80
N VAL A 554 -8.71 -7.09 -31.76
CA VAL A 554 -9.29 -7.77 -30.60
C VAL A 554 -10.69 -8.35 -30.90
N GLY A 555 -11.38 -7.78 -31.89
CA GLY A 555 -12.70 -8.25 -32.34
C GLY A 555 -13.87 -7.48 -31.73
N ASN A 556 -15.05 -8.07 -31.78
CA ASN A 556 -16.30 -7.44 -31.35
C ASN A 556 -16.56 -7.68 -29.86
N THR A 557 -17.26 -6.74 -29.22
CA THR A 557 -17.92 -6.98 -27.93
C THR A 557 -19.30 -7.58 -28.22
N GLU A 558 -19.82 -8.43 -27.34
CA GLU A 558 -21.14 -9.06 -27.51
C GLU A 558 -22.20 -8.51 -26.53
N GLY A 559 -21.81 -7.55 -25.68
CA GLY A 559 -22.69 -6.97 -24.66
C GLY A 559 -21.95 -6.04 -23.70
N ALA A 560 -22.64 -5.72 -22.60
CA ALA A 560 -22.17 -4.77 -21.59
C ALA A 560 -21.25 -5.40 -20.52
N THR A 561 -21.13 -6.72 -20.45
CA THR A 561 -20.32 -7.44 -19.46
C THR A 561 -18.89 -7.64 -19.92
N TRP A 562 -18.00 -8.04 -19.01
CA TRP A 562 -16.62 -8.39 -19.33
C TRP A 562 -16.54 -9.58 -20.30
N GLN A 563 -15.59 -9.50 -21.24
CA GLN A 563 -15.32 -10.57 -22.21
C GLN A 563 -13.83 -10.74 -22.41
N GLU A 564 -13.31 -11.95 -22.14
CA GLU A 564 -11.95 -12.30 -22.54
C GLU A 564 -11.95 -12.79 -24.00
N LYS A 565 -11.02 -12.27 -24.80
CA LYS A 565 -10.78 -12.69 -26.19
C LYS A 565 -9.36 -13.21 -26.32
N GLU A 566 -9.21 -14.34 -27.00
CA GLU A 566 -7.90 -14.91 -27.38
C GLU A 566 -7.62 -14.61 -28.86
N ILE A 567 -6.45 -14.06 -29.16
CA ILE A 567 -6.05 -13.54 -30.47
C ILE A 567 -4.74 -14.19 -30.88
N GLY A 568 -4.72 -14.88 -32.02
CA GLY A 568 -3.48 -15.43 -32.58
C GLY A 568 -2.52 -14.33 -33.06
N LEU A 569 -1.25 -14.40 -32.64
CA LEU A 569 -0.23 -13.40 -32.99
C LEU A 569 0.47 -13.75 -34.30
N SER A 570 -0.27 -13.75 -35.42
CA SER A 570 0.29 -14.05 -36.75
C SER A 570 1.49 -13.17 -37.10
N GLY A 571 2.64 -13.78 -37.40
CA GLY A 571 3.88 -13.05 -37.70
C GLY A 571 4.83 -12.95 -36.51
N ILE A 572 4.41 -13.32 -35.31
CA ILE A 572 5.28 -13.66 -34.17
C ILE A 572 5.51 -15.17 -34.20
N ASN A 573 6.77 -15.60 -34.07
CA ASN A 573 7.20 -17.00 -34.14
C ASN A 573 8.14 -17.31 -32.96
N THR A 574 8.35 -18.60 -32.70
CA THR A 574 9.37 -19.07 -31.76
C THR A 574 10.74 -18.48 -32.12
N ASN A 575 11.49 -18.03 -31.10
CA ASN A 575 12.75 -17.28 -31.15
C ASN A 575 12.64 -15.80 -31.58
N ASP A 576 11.45 -15.27 -31.88
CA ASP A 576 11.29 -13.82 -31.93
C ASP A 576 11.42 -13.22 -30.51
N VAL A 577 11.84 -11.96 -30.44
CA VAL A 577 11.87 -11.16 -29.21
C VAL A 577 10.94 -9.97 -29.38
N ILE A 578 9.98 -9.82 -28.48
CA ILE A 578 9.04 -8.68 -28.45
C ILE A 578 9.71 -7.54 -27.67
N GLU A 579 9.79 -6.35 -28.28
CA GLU A 579 10.41 -5.15 -27.70
C GLU A 579 9.40 -4.09 -27.24
N TYR A 580 8.25 -3.97 -27.90
CA TYR A 580 7.20 -3.05 -27.47
C TYR A 580 5.82 -3.70 -27.49
N ILE A 581 5.02 -3.35 -26.48
CA ILE A 581 3.62 -3.74 -26.34
C ILE A 581 2.78 -2.46 -26.19
N GLY A 582 1.71 -2.36 -26.98
CA GLY A 582 0.75 -1.26 -26.87
C GLY A 582 -0.63 -1.66 -27.34
N LEU A 583 -1.53 -0.69 -27.30
CA LEU A 583 -2.88 -0.78 -27.82
C LEU A 583 -3.08 0.27 -28.91
N ARG A 584 -3.88 -0.04 -29.92
CA ARG A 584 -4.31 0.92 -30.94
C ARG A 584 -5.82 0.98 -30.98
N VAL A 585 -6.36 2.19 -30.90
CA VAL A 585 -7.78 2.44 -31.19
C VAL A 585 -7.87 2.96 -32.62
N LYS A 586 -8.57 2.25 -33.50
CA LYS A 586 -8.65 2.59 -34.94
C LYS A 586 -10.04 2.30 -35.51
N GLY A 587 -10.57 3.29 -36.22
CA GLY A 587 -11.87 3.24 -36.89
C GLY A 587 -12.91 4.11 -36.19
N ALA A 588 -13.85 4.66 -36.97
CA ALA A 588 -14.96 5.46 -36.45
C ALA A 588 -15.76 4.71 -35.35
N TYR A 589 -16.08 5.43 -34.28
CA TYR A 589 -16.91 4.97 -33.17
C TYR A 589 -18.05 5.97 -32.94
N ALA A 590 -19.26 5.49 -32.67
CA ALA A 590 -20.40 6.37 -32.44
C ALA A 590 -20.33 6.95 -31.02
N GLY A 591 -20.18 8.28 -30.92
CA GLY A 591 -20.03 8.96 -29.62
C GLY A 591 -18.59 8.94 -29.10
N ASN A 592 -18.43 9.16 -27.80
CA ASN A 592 -17.12 9.11 -27.15
C ASN A 592 -16.71 7.64 -26.97
N TYR A 593 -15.52 7.27 -27.42
CA TYR A 593 -14.94 5.97 -27.12
C TYR A 593 -14.69 5.87 -25.62
N ASN A 594 -15.12 4.79 -24.98
CA ASN A 594 -14.84 4.49 -23.58
C ASN A 594 -14.78 2.96 -23.43
N MET A 595 -13.57 2.43 -23.31
CA MET A 595 -13.33 0.99 -23.21
C MET A 595 -12.48 0.70 -21.99
N LEU A 596 -12.95 -0.22 -21.14
CA LEU A 596 -12.17 -0.80 -20.07
C LEU A 596 -11.42 -2.02 -20.60
N VAL A 597 -10.14 -2.12 -20.27
CA VAL A 597 -9.25 -3.25 -20.54
C VAL A 597 -8.78 -3.76 -19.19
N GLY A 598 -9.28 -4.93 -18.79
CA GLY A 598 -9.01 -5.55 -17.49
C GLY A 598 -7.98 -6.67 -17.55
N LYS A 599 -7.47 -6.97 -18.75
CA LYS A 599 -6.36 -7.92 -18.96
C LYS A 599 -5.65 -7.64 -20.28
N LEU A 600 -4.33 -7.73 -20.27
CA LEU A 600 -3.46 -7.87 -21.44
C LEU A 600 -2.40 -8.92 -21.13
N GLU A 601 -2.56 -10.11 -21.71
CA GLU A 601 -1.61 -11.21 -21.61
C GLU A 601 -1.03 -11.51 -22.98
N LEU A 602 0.29 -11.71 -23.07
CA LEU A 602 0.96 -12.36 -24.19
C LEU A 602 1.48 -13.71 -23.70
N SER A 603 1.15 -14.80 -24.36
CA SER A 603 1.59 -16.14 -23.98
C SER A 603 1.88 -17.01 -25.21
N ASP A 604 2.61 -18.11 -25.03
CA ASP A 604 2.87 -19.13 -26.05
C ASP A 604 2.56 -20.53 -25.47
N ASP A 605 2.88 -21.64 -26.13
CA ASP A 605 2.62 -23.00 -25.64
C ASP A 605 3.55 -23.46 -24.50
N ARG A 606 4.39 -22.58 -23.90
CA ARG A 606 5.28 -22.94 -22.78
C ARG A 606 4.46 -23.43 -21.58
N ILE A 607 4.97 -24.47 -20.93
CA ILE A 607 4.47 -25.03 -19.68
C ILE A 607 5.61 -25.06 -18.66
N ALA A 608 5.31 -24.66 -17.43
CA ALA A 608 6.14 -24.80 -16.24
C ALA A 608 5.32 -25.54 -15.17
N THR A 609 5.91 -25.85 -14.03
CA THR A 609 5.15 -26.40 -12.89
C THR A 609 5.65 -25.69 -11.64
N PRO A 610 4.75 -25.09 -10.85
CA PRO A 610 5.16 -24.36 -9.67
C PRO A 610 5.53 -25.34 -8.55
N ALA A 611 6.43 -24.91 -7.67
CA ALA A 611 6.62 -25.57 -6.39
C ALA A 611 5.29 -25.62 -5.62
N PHE A 612 5.10 -26.67 -4.85
CA PHE A 612 3.87 -26.83 -4.06
C PHE A 612 3.96 -26.02 -2.77
N ILE A 613 2.80 -25.61 -2.26
CA ILE A 613 2.71 -25.16 -0.88
C ILE A 613 3.09 -26.33 0.02
N LYS A 614 4.03 -26.11 0.94
CA LYS A 614 4.51 -27.13 1.87
C LYS A 614 3.34 -27.63 2.72
N ALA A 615 3.19 -28.95 2.80
CA ALA A 615 2.12 -29.57 3.56
C ALA A 615 2.09 -29.05 5.01
N ASN A 616 0.89 -28.72 5.51
CA ASN A 616 0.63 -28.18 6.85
C ASN A 616 1.34 -26.84 7.18
N SER A 617 1.83 -26.10 6.18
CA SER A 617 2.50 -24.80 6.41
C SER A 617 1.55 -23.61 6.45
N LEU A 618 0.40 -23.68 5.76
CA LEU A 618 -0.60 -22.60 5.77
C LEU A 618 -1.13 -22.39 7.19
N LYS A 619 -0.85 -21.24 7.80
CA LYS A 619 -1.46 -20.81 9.06
C LYS A 619 -2.52 -19.74 8.82
N VAL A 620 -3.52 -19.73 9.69
CA VAL A 620 -4.65 -18.81 9.66
C VAL A 620 -4.83 -18.19 11.05
N GLU A 621 -4.46 -16.92 11.22
CA GLU A 621 -4.78 -16.17 12.43
C GLU A 621 -6.12 -15.44 12.24
N VAL A 622 -7.08 -15.74 13.10
CA VAL A 622 -8.40 -15.10 13.09
C VAL A 622 -8.31 -13.73 13.76
N LYS A 623 -8.82 -12.71 13.07
CA LYS A 623 -8.91 -11.31 13.48
C LYS A 623 -10.35 -10.84 13.40
N GLU A 624 -10.69 -9.81 14.17
CA GLU A 624 -11.94 -9.05 14.00
C GLU A 624 -13.23 -9.91 13.92
N GLU A 625 -13.30 -11.01 14.68
CA GLU A 625 -14.47 -11.91 14.63
C GLU A 625 -15.69 -11.26 15.29
N THR A 626 -16.80 -11.25 14.56
CA THR A 626 -18.10 -10.73 14.97
C THR A 626 -19.15 -11.83 14.89
N THR A 627 -20.41 -11.52 15.23
CA THR A 627 -21.53 -12.44 15.05
C THR A 627 -21.76 -12.86 13.59
N LYS A 628 -21.33 -12.06 12.60
CA LYS A 628 -21.56 -12.34 11.16
C LYS A 628 -20.32 -12.26 10.27
N SER A 629 -19.14 -12.04 10.83
CA SER A 629 -17.93 -11.94 10.02
C SER A 629 -16.67 -12.35 10.78
N LEU A 630 -15.59 -12.60 10.06
CA LEU A 630 -14.23 -12.57 10.59
C LEU A 630 -13.24 -12.11 9.53
N SER A 631 -12.07 -11.69 9.97
CA SER A 631 -10.91 -11.42 9.12
C SER A 631 -9.83 -12.48 9.36
N VAL A 632 -8.96 -12.71 8.38
CA VAL A 632 -7.84 -13.66 8.51
C VAL A 632 -6.53 -13.07 8.07
N LYS A 633 -5.48 -13.31 8.87
CA LYS A 633 -4.07 -13.15 8.48
C LYS A 633 -3.50 -14.53 8.17
N LEU A 634 -2.74 -14.61 7.09
CA LEU A 634 -2.26 -15.85 6.52
C LEU A 634 -0.75 -15.79 6.33
N ASN A 635 -0.06 -16.90 6.58
CA ASN A 635 1.27 -17.17 6.04
C ASN A 635 1.37 -18.62 5.60
N TRP A 636 2.29 -18.90 4.70
CA TRP A 636 2.58 -20.25 4.21
C TRP A 636 4.06 -20.37 3.83
N ALA A 637 4.49 -21.60 3.58
CA ALA A 637 5.81 -21.87 3.03
C ALA A 637 5.66 -22.73 1.78
N ILE A 638 6.64 -22.66 0.88
CA ILE A 638 6.73 -23.58 -0.26
C ILE A 638 7.62 -24.77 0.07
N ASP A 639 7.37 -25.90 -0.60
CA ASP A 639 8.17 -27.09 -0.49
C ASP A 639 9.50 -26.88 -1.23
N PRO A 640 10.66 -26.86 -0.53
CA PRO A 640 11.95 -26.64 -1.17
C PRO A 640 12.47 -27.87 -1.94
N THR A 641 11.74 -29.00 -1.91
CA THR A 641 12.19 -30.25 -2.52
C THR A 641 12.46 -30.09 -4.01
N ASN A 642 13.67 -30.44 -4.43
CA ASN A 642 14.16 -30.32 -5.82
C ASN A 642 14.26 -28.89 -6.37
N LEU A 643 14.21 -27.86 -5.53
CA LEU A 643 14.50 -26.49 -5.95
C LEU A 643 16.00 -26.24 -5.93
N ASN A 644 16.49 -25.51 -6.94
CA ASN A 644 17.83 -24.94 -6.92
C ASN A 644 17.72 -23.49 -6.48
N THR A 645 18.26 -23.16 -5.31
CA THR A 645 18.02 -21.89 -4.65
C THR A 645 19.34 -21.18 -4.36
N ASP A 646 19.46 -19.94 -4.85
CA ASP A 646 20.70 -19.17 -4.74
C ASP A 646 21.00 -18.73 -3.30
N ARG A 647 19.96 -18.62 -2.47
CA ARG A 647 20.02 -18.05 -1.12
C ARG A 647 19.41 -18.94 -0.03
N ALA A 648 19.38 -20.26 -0.23
CA ALA A 648 18.89 -21.20 0.80
C ALA A 648 19.58 -21.03 2.17
N ASP A 649 20.88 -20.73 2.17
CA ASP A 649 21.64 -20.53 3.42
C ASP A 649 21.13 -19.36 4.27
N TRP A 650 20.37 -18.42 3.67
CA TRP A 650 19.70 -17.29 4.33
C TRP A 650 18.19 -17.52 4.50
N GLY A 651 17.71 -18.76 4.34
CA GLY A 651 16.29 -19.07 4.47
C GLY A 651 15.43 -18.45 3.37
N MET A 652 16.02 -18.11 2.23
CA MET A 652 15.37 -17.45 1.10
C MET A 652 15.19 -18.41 -0.08
N ILE A 653 13.99 -18.37 -0.67
CA ILE A 653 13.67 -18.99 -1.95
C ILE A 653 12.93 -17.94 -2.75
N TYR A 654 13.41 -17.64 -3.94
CA TYR A 654 12.72 -16.69 -4.80
C TYR A 654 11.56 -17.35 -5.54
N ASN A 655 10.50 -16.58 -5.82
CA ASN A 655 9.35 -17.06 -6.55
C ASN A 655 9.74 -17.60 -7.95
N ASP A 656 10.72 -16.98 -8.61
CA ASP A 656 11.22 -17.43 -9.91
C ASP A 656 11.92 -18.80 -9.86
N GLU A 657 12.72 -19.07 -8.83
CA GLU A 657 13.34 -20.38 -8.56
C GLU A 657 12.30 -21.47 -8.34
N ALA A 658 11.15 -21.09 -7.78
CA ALA A 658 10.02 -21.97 -7.50
C ALA A 658 9.04 -22.08 -8.68
N ASN A 659 9.30 -21.44 -9.82
CA ASN A 659 8.36 -21.31 -10.95
C ASN A 659 6.98 -20.76 -10.54
N ILE A 660 6.92 -19.84 -9.57
CA ILE A 660 5.69 -19.21 -9.08
C ILE A 660 5.61 -17.79 -9.62
N ASP A 661 4.47 -17.44 -10.22
CA ASP A 661 4.15 -16.05 -10.56
C ASP A 661 3.49 -15.34 -9.37
N HIS A 662 2.46 -15.96 -8.81
CA HIS A 662 1.71 -15.46 -7.66
C HIS A 662 1.04 -16.60 -6.89
N PHE A 663 0.48 -16.27 -5.74
CA PHE A 663 -0.40 -17.11 -4.95
C PHE A 663 -1.84 -16.62 -5.06
N GLU A 664 -2.78 -17.56 -5.06
CA GLU A 664 -4.21 -17.29 -5.01
C GLU A 664 -4.74 -17.73 -3.65
N ILE A 665 -5.45 -16.82 -2.98
CA ILE A 665 -6.10 -17.03 -1.69
C ILE A 665 -7.56 -17.37 -1.96
N MET A 666 -7.98 -18.50 -1.41
CA MET A 666 -9.24 -19.17 -1.72
C MET A 666 -10.15 -19.21 -0.50
N TYR A 667 -11.45 -19.17 -0.78
CA TYR A 667 -12.51 -19.37 0.20
C TYR A 667 -13.54 -20.38 -0.30
N LYS A 668 -14.06 -21.20 0.60
CA LYS A 668 -15.31 -21.93 0.40
C LYS A 668 -16.06 -22.08 1.73
N ASN A 669 -17.37 -22.17 1.65
CA ASN A 669 -18.24 -22.46 2.79
C ASN A 669 -18.68 -23.93 2.74
N GLY A 670 -18.29 -24.72 3.73
CA GLY A 670 -18.45 -26.18 3.73
C GLY A 670 -17.38 -26.92 2.93
N ALA A 671 -17.18 -28.20 3.25
CA ALA A 671 -16.14 -29.03 2.61
C ALA A 671 -16.34 -29.14 1.09
N ASP A 672 -17.58 -29.21 0.62
CA ASP A 672 -17.96 -29.31 -0.79
C ASP A 672 -18.41 -27.97 -1.40
N GLY A 673 -18.18 -26.86 -0.68
CA GLY A 673 -18.59 -25.53 -1.12
C GLY A 673 -17.97 -25.12 -2.45
N LYS A 674 -18.62 -24.16 -3.12
CA LYS A 674 -18.04 -23.48 -4.28
C LYS A 674 -16.77 -22.75 -3.88
N ILE A 675 -15.73 -22.89 -4.69
CA ILE A 675 -14.43 -22.24 -4.42
C ILE A 675 -14.43 -20.87 -5.09
N ALA A 676 -14.10 -19.84 -4.32
CA ALA A 676 -13.87 -18.49 -4.81
C ALA A 676 -12.42 -18.08 -4.56
N GLU A 677 -11.81 -17.41 -5.53
CA GLU A 677 -10.57 -16.65 -5.30
C GLU A 677 -10.95 -15.28 -4.73
N ILE A 678 -10.49 -15.00 -3.52
CA ILE A 678 -10.85 -13.79 -2.78
C ILE A 678 -9.70 -12.77 -2.71
N ALA A 679 -8.48 -13.20 -3.04
CA ALA A 679 -7.30 -12.34 -3.16
C ALA A 679 -6.19 -13.08 -3.92
N ARG A 680 -5.20 -12.32 -4.40
CA ARG A 680 -3.94 -12.86 -4.94
C ARG A 680 -2.77 -11.99 -4.53
N THR A 681 -1.57 -12.57 -4.47
CA THR A 681 -0.35 -11.86 -4.03
C THR A 681 0.92 -12.58 -4.46
N THR A 682 2.02 -11.85 -4.67
CA THR A 682 3.36 -12.45 -4.81
C THR A 682 4.01 -12.79 -3.46
N SER A 683 3.49 -12.24 -2.37
CA SER A 683 4.05 -12.42 -1.04
C SER A 683 3.64 -13.77 -0.44
N TRP A 684 4.37 -14.26 0.56
CA TRP A 684 4.08 -15.52 1.26
C TRP A 684 3.19 -15.33 2.49
N ALA A 685 2.59 -14.16 2.60
CA ALA A 685 1.63 -13.78 3.59
C ALA A 685 0.50 -12.98 2.93
N GLY A 686 -0.66 -12.96 3.56
CA GLY A 686 -1.83 -12.27 3.05
C GLY A 686 -2.85 -11.93 4.12
N PHE A 687 -3.73 -10.99 3.81
CA PHE A 687 -4.85 -10.60 4.66
C PHE A 687 -6.14 -10.64 3.85
N ALA A 688 -7.18 -11.25 4.41
CA ALA A 688 -8.54 -11.19 3.86
C ALA A 688 -9.47 -10.69 4.97
N GLY A 689 -9.96 -9.47 4.83
CA GLY A 689 -10.79 -8.80 5.82
C GLY A 689 -12.29 -9.02 5.60
N ASN A 690 -13.06 -9.14 6.68
CA ASN A 690 -14.53 -9.18 6.65
C ASN A 690 -15.14 -10.28 5.76
N ILE A 691 -14.68 -11.53 5.92
CA ILE A 691 -15.39 -12.69 5.38
C ILE A 691 -16.78 -12.75 6.03
N ILE A 692 -17.84 -12.59 5.23
CA ILE A 692 -19.23 -12.50 5.69
C ILE A 692 -19.86 -13.89 5.77
N PHE A 693 -20.64 -14.12 6.83
CA PHE A 693 -21.46 -15.31 7.05
C PHE A 693 -22.94 -14.99 6.86
N GLU A 694 -23.60 -15.77 6.01
CA GLU A 694 -25.03 -15.71 5.75
C GLU A 694 -25.82 -16.41 6.87
N ASN A 695 -25.25 -17.47 7.46
CA ASN A 695 -25.93 -18.32 8.44
C ASN A 695 -25.03 -18.66 9.64
N ASP A 696 -25.63 -18.95 10.79
CA ASP A 696 -24.91 -19.40 12.01
C ASP A 696 -24.16 -20.73 11.82
N ASN A 697 -24.56 -21.53 10.82
CA ASN A 697 -23.94 -22.82 10.51
C ASN A 697 -22.90 -22.76 9.39
N ASP A 698 -22.52 -21.56 8.91
CA ASP A 698 -21.46 -21.45 7.90
C ASP A 698 -20.13 -21.99 8.44
N GLU A 699 -19.47 -22.82 7.62
CA GLU A 699 -18.21 -23.50 7.91
C GLU A 699 -17.11 -22.97 6.98
N PRO A 700 -16.37 -21.92 7.38
CA PRO A 700 -15.37 -21.32 6.49
C PRO A 700 -14.13 -22.21 6.33
N TYR A 701 -13.71 -22.39 5.08
CA TYR A 701 -12.42 -22.97 4.72
C TYR A 701 -11.60 -21.92 3.98
N ILE A 702 -10.37 -21.70 4.44
CA ILE A 702 -9.39 -20.81 3.81
C ILE A 702 -8.34 -21.66 3.11
N GLY A 703 -8.01 -21.32 1.88
CA GLY A 703 -7.02 -22.04 1.10
C GLY A 703 -6.01 -21.15 0.40
N VAL A 704 -4.85 -21.73 0.07
CA VAL A 704 -3.82 -21.07 -0.75
C VAL A 704 -3.28 -22.06 -1.78
N ARG A 705 -3.06 -21.60 -3.01
CA ARG A 705 -2.29 -22.31 -4.05
C ARG A 705 -1.31 -21.39 -4.75
N ALA A 706 -0.28 -21.97 -5.36
CA ALA A 706 0.64 -21.27 -6.24
C ALA A 706 0.17 -21.35 -7.70
N ALA A 707 0.18 -20.22 -8.41
CA ALA A 707 0.04 -20.14 -9.86
C ALA A 707 1.43 -20.05 -10.49
N SER A 708 1.67 -20.79 -11.57
CA SER A 708 3.01 -20.86 -12.16
C SER A 708 3.34 -19.67 -13.05
N VAL A 709 4.63 -19.45 -13.28
CA VAL A 709 5.17 -18.50 -14.27
C VAL A 709 4.65 -18.71 -15.69
N ASP A 710 4.01 -19.83 -16.01
CA ASP A 710 3.34 -20.06 -17.30
C ASP A 710 1.88 -19.58 -17.36
N LEU A 711 1.31 -19.17 -16.23
CA LEU A 711 -0.08 -18.75 -16.02
C LEU A 711 -1.15 -19.78 -16.43
N LYS A 712 -0.78 -21.06 -16.50
CA LYS A 712 -1.65 -22.17 -16.93
C LYS A 712 -1.63 -23.35 -15.98
N THR A 713 -0.55 -23.53 -15.22
CA THR A 713 -0.39 -24.61 -14.24
C THR A 713 -0.40 -24.06 -12.83
N TYR A 714 -0.88 -24.88 -11.90
CA TYR A 714 -1.14 -24.49 -10.52
C TYR A 714 -0.77 -25.61 -9.56
N SER A 715 -0.33 -25.28 -8.35
CA SER A 715 -0.21 -26.29 -7.29
C SER A 715 -1.59 -26.72 -6.80
N PRO A 716 -1.70 -27.88 -6.13
CA PRO A 716 -2.88 -28.18 -5.30
C PRO A 716 -3.12 -27.08 -4.25
N VAL A 717 -4.38 -26.88 -3.89
CA VAL A 717 -4.76 -25.96 -2.80
C VAL A 717 -4.50 -26.63 -1.45
N GLN A 718 -3.82 -25.93 -0.54
CA GLN A 718 -3.78 -26.29 0.88
C GLN A 718 -4.94 -25.63 1.59
N TRP A 719 -5.77 -26.41 2.29
CA TRP A 719 -6.98 -25.94 2.97
C TRP A 719 -6.84 -26.02 4.49
N VAL A 720 -7.36 -25.00 5.18
CA VAL A 720 -7.55 -24.97 6.63
C VAL A 720 -9.02 -24.66 6.92
N LYS A 721 -9.67 -25.52 7.73
CA LYS A 721 -11.01 -25.25 8.27
C LYS A 721 -10.88 -24.28 9.44
N VAL A 722 -11.67 -23.21 9.45
CA VAL A 722 -11.69 -22.23 10.54
C VAL A 722 -12.97 -22.42 11.35
N GLU A 723 -12.86 -23.02 12.54
CA GLU A 723 -14.00 -23.17 13.44
C GLU A 723 -14.42 -21.80 13.99
N ARG A 724 -15.70 -21.43 13.85
CA ARG A 724 -16.26 -20.16 14.35
C ARG A 724 -16.44 -20.15 15.87
N SER A 725 -16.30 -18.98 16.47
CA SER A 725 -16.61 -18.79 17.88
C SER A 725 -18.12 -18.86 18.12
N THR A 726 -18.53 -19.64 19.13
CA THR A 726 -19.92 -19.70 19.61
C THR A 726 -20.12 -18.86 20.87
N SER A 727 -19.19 -17.93 21.16
CA SER A 727 -19.29 -17.10 22.35
C SER A 727 -20.49 -16.16 22.23
N PRO A 728 -21.35 -16.03 23.27
CA PRO A 728 -22.42 -15.03 23.26
C PRO A 728 -21.88 -13.59 23.29
N ASP A 729 -20.61 -13.41 23.67
CA ASP A 729 -19.97 -12.10 23.85
C ASP A 729 -19.26 -11.60 22.57
N LEU A 730 -19.55 -12.17 21.40
CA LEU A 730 -19.02 -11.67 20.14
C LEU A 730 -19.58 -10.27 19.83
N PRO A 731 -18.75 -9.33 19.35
CA PRO A 731 -19.23 -8.03 18.89
C PRO A 731 -20.28 -8.20 17.78
N ALA A 732 -21.27 -7.30 17.77
CA ALA A 732 -22.20 -7.23 16.65
C ALA A 732 -21.46 -6.82 15.37
N PHE A 733 -21.81 -7.46 14.25
CA PHE A 733 -21.34 -7.01 12.94
C PHE A 733 -21.79 -5.58 12.68
N LYS A 734 -20.83 -4.69 12.39
CA LYS A 734 -21.10 -3.32 11.93
C LYS A 734 -21.07 -3.31 10.41
N ASP A 735 -22.18 -2.90 9.83
CA ASP A 735 -22.30 -2.76 8.38
C ASP A 735 -21.66 -1.44 7.94
N ASN A 736 -20.45 -1.55 7.38
CA ASN A 736 -19.67 -0.42 6.86
C ASN A 736 -19.91 -0.21 5.35
N THR A 737 -21.15 -0.34 4.88
CA THR A 737 -21.48 -0.12 3.46
C THR A 737 -21.15 1.31 3.01
N TYR A 738 -21.35 2.31 3.87
CA TYR A 738 -20.86 3.67 3.60
C TYR A 738 -19.37 3.76 3.91
N CYS A 739 -18.62 4.47 3.05
CA CYS A 739 -17.24 4.84 3.31
C CYS A 739 -17.10 5.51 4.69
N GLU A 740 -15.93 5.40 5.33
CA GLU A 740 -15.67 6.12 6.58
C GLU A 740 -15.11 7.53 6.33
N SER A 741 -15.37 8.45 7.26
CA SER A 741 -14.74 9.78 7.32
C SER A 741 -14.10 9.96 8.69
N VAL A 742 -12.79 9.72 8.80
CA VAL A 742 -12.08 9.72 10.08
C VAL A 742 -11.02 10.82 10.12
N MET A 743 -10.54 11.18 11.30
CA MET A 743 -9.36 12.03 11.39
C MET A 743 -8.10 11.25 11.00
N ASN A 744 -7.22 11.89 10.23
CA ASN A 744 -5.87 11.37 10.02
C ASN A 744 -5.13 11.33 11.36
N PRO A 745 -4.78 10.13 11.89
CA PRO A 745 -4.10 10.01 13.18
C PRO A 745 -2.68 10.60 13.17
N ALA A 746 -2.10 10.80 11.99
CA ALA A 746 -0.78 11.38 11.78
C ALA A 746 -0.80 12.90 11.55
N ALA A 747 -1.96 13.56 11.59
CA ALA A 747 -2.02 15.01 11.42
C ALA A 747 -1.31 15.74 12.57
N GLU A 748 -0.54 16.78 12.26
CA GLU A 748 0.10 17.62 13.28
C GLU A 748 -0.97 18.25 14.19
N GLY A 749 -0.89 17.99 15.49
CA GLY A 749 -1.87 18.44 16.50
C GLY A 749 -3.05 17.49 16.73
N ALA A 750 -3.07 16.30 16.11
CA ALA A 750 -4.13 15.30 16.25
C ALA A 750 -4.49 14.97 17.72
N ASP A 751 -3.51 14.92 18.62
CA ASP A 751 -3.76 14.63 20.04
C ASP A 751 -4.60 15.72 20.73
N ILE A 752 -4.36 16.98 20.41
CA ILE A 752 -5.16 18.10 20.94
C ILE A 752 -6.54 18.11 20.29
N ALA A 753 -6.60 17.87 18.97
CA ALA A 753 -7.85 17.76 18.24
C ALA A 753 -8.76 16.67 18.82
N ARG A 754 -8.20 15.51 19.21
CA ARG A 754 -8.93 14.42 19.87
C ARG A 754 -9.58 14.80 21.19
N GLU A 755 -9.02 15.77 21.90
CA GLU A 755 -9.56 16.22 23.18
C GLU A 755 -10.62 17.32 23.02
N GLN A 756 -10.60 18.04 21.89
CA GLN A 756 -11.30 19.33 21.76
C GLN A 756 -12.33 19.40 20.63
N ARG A 757 -12.20 18.58 19.57
CA ARG A 757 -13.05 18.67 18.39
C ARG A 757 -14.22 17.70 18.50
N TYR A 758 -15.36 18.13 19.03
CA TYR A 758 -16.58 17.33 19.00
C TYR A 758 -17.82 18.20 19.07
N VAL A 759 -18.94 17.64 18.60
CA VAL A 759 -20.26 18.26 18.70
C VAL A 759 -20.89 17.88 20.05
N GLU A 760 -21.27 18.88 20.86
CA GLU A 760 -21.96 18.68 22.14
C GLU A 760 -23.46 18.44 21.98
N SER A 761 -24.07 19.08 20.98
CA SER A 761 -25.49 18.92 20.69
C SER A 761 -25.76 19.00 19.20
N PHE A 762 -26.61 18.11 18.70
CA PHE A 762 -27.09 18.11 17.31
C PHE A 762 -28.57 17.74 17.31
N THR A 763 -29.43 18.66 16.88
CA THR A 763 -30.88 18.51 16.93
C THR A 763 -31.54 18.96 15.63
N THR A 764 -32.76 18.49 15.38
CA THR A 764 -33.59 19.02 14.29
C THR A 764 -34.96 19.47 14.77
N THR A 765 -35.63 20.30 13.99
CA THR A 765 -37.05 20.61 14.14
C THR A 765 -37.74 20.58 12.78
N GLY A 766 -39.05 20.35 12.77
CA GLY A 766 -39.85 20.29 11.54
C GLY A 766 -39.90 18.91 10.87
N ALA A 767 -39.16 17.91 11.35
CA ALA A 767 -39.24 16.52 10.88
C ALA A 767 -40.37 15.73 11.57
N ASP A 768 -40.80 14.61 10.97
CA ASP A 768 -41.78 13.68 11.58
C ASP A 768 -41.21 13.02 12.84
N GLN A 769 -39.90 12.73 12.83
CA GLN A 769 -39.11 12.38 13.99
C GLN A 769 -37.80 13.15 13.91
N ASN A 770 -37.50 13.95 14.94
CA ASN A 770 -36.33 14.80 14.98
C ASN A 770 -35.11 14.11 15.58
N LEU A 771 -33.92 14.57 15.21
CA LEU A 771 -32.68 14.22 15.90
C LEU A 771 -32.62 14.92 17.26
N ASP A 772 -32.08 14.20 18.24
CA ASP A 772 -31.79 14.68 19.59
C ASP A 772 -30.52 13.98 20.11
N TYR A 773 -29.36 14.47 19.65
CA TYR A 773 -28.05 13.93 19.99
C TYR A 773 -27.29 14.86 20.93
N HIS A 774 -26.64 14.26 21.94
CA HIS A 774 -25.84 14.98 22.92
C HIS A 774 -24.57 14.21 23.30
N ALA A 775 -23.45 14.92 23.37
CA ALA A 775 -22.18 14.39 23.87
C ALA A 775 -21.61 15.30 24.98
N LYS A 776 -20.85 14.71 25.89
CA LYS A 776 -20.15 15.42 26.99
C LYS A 776 -18.63 15.32 26.90
N ALA A 777 -18.15 14.54 25.94
CA ALA A 777 -16.74 14.24 25.72
C ALA A 777 -16.54 13.89 24.24
N PRO A 778 -15.30 13.99 23.74
CA PRO A 778 -14.93 13.52 22.41
C PRO A 778 -15.17 12.02 22.21
N GLN A 779 -15.05 11.58 20.96
CA GLN A 779 -15.17 10.17 20.59
C GLN A 779 -14.07 9.34 21.28
N PRO A 780 -14.41 8.34 22.12
CA PRO A 780 -13.43 7.65 22.97
C PRO A 780 -12.33 6.89 22.21
N ASP A 781 -12.62 6.37 21.02
CA ASP A 781 -11.67 5.62 20.20
C ASP A 781 -10.64 6.52 19.46
N GLY A 782 -10.78 7.85 19.56
CA GLY A 782 -9.88 8.82 18.95
C GLY A 782 -9.91 8.87 17.42
N THR A 783 -10.86 8.19 16.76
CA THR A 783 -11.09 8.25 15.31
C THR A 783 -11.69 9.58 14.87
N GLN A 784 -12.33 10.29 15.81
CA GLN A 784 -13.12 11.49 15.55
C GLN A 784 -14.30 11.26 14.59
N TYR A 785 -14.73 10.01 14.43
CA TYR A 785 -15.91 9.62 13.68
C TYR A 785 -16.96 9.05 14.63
N VAL A 786 -18.15 9.64 14.62
CA VAL A 786 -19.26 9.23 15.48
C VAL A 786 -20.34 8.56 14.64
N ASP A 787 -20.54 7.27 14.86
CA ASP A 787 -21.70 6.53 14.37
C ASP A 787 -22.88 6.74 15.33
N ALA A 788 -23.70 7.76 15.07
CA ALA A 788 -24.93 8.08 15.82
C ALA A 788 -26.18 7.60 15.06
N THR A 789 -26.07 6.46 14.37
CA THR A 789 -27.08 6.05 13.39
C THR A 789 -28.29 5.35 14.00
N ASP A 790 -28.21 5.05 15.28
CA ASP A 790 -29.33 4.73 16.17
C ASP A 790 -30.24 5.94 16.43
N HIS A 791 -29.74 7.18 16.27
CA HIS A 791 -30.56 8.38 16.21
C HIS A 791 -31.13 8.57 14.80
N ILE A 792 -32.44 8.36 14.65
CA ILE A 792 -33.12 8.35 13.35
C ILE A 792 -33.87 9.67 13.12
N LEU A 793 -33.54 10.33 12.01
CA LEU A 793 -34.29 11.43 11.42
C LEU A 793 -35.36 10.88 10.46
N LYS A 794 -36.65 11.08 10.75
CA LYS A 794 -37.74 10.68 9.86
C LYS A 794 -38.33 11.87 9.14
N VAL A 795 -38.31 11.83 7.81
CA VAL A 795 -38.70 12.95 6.94
C VAL A 795 -39.53 12.47 5.74
N LYS A 796 -40.20 13.41 5.09
CA LYS A 796 -40.94 13.21 3.85
C LYS A 796 -40.22 13.84 2.67
N GLN A 797 -40.43 13.27 1.49
CA GLN A 797 -40.13 13.93 0.23
C GLN A 797 -40.73 15.35 0.21
N GLY A 798 -39.92 16.35 -0.10
CA GLY A 798 -40.31 17.76 -0.12
C GLY A 798 -40.38 18.45 1.25
N GLN A 799 -40.09 17.77 2.35
CA GLN A 799 -40.15 18.35 3.69
C GLN A 799 -38.94 19.26 3.96
N THR A 800 -39.19 20.49 4.40
CA THR A 800 -38.17 21.39 4.93
C THR A 800 -37.97 21.14 6.42
N ILE A 801 -36.72 21.01 6.85
CA ILE A 801 -36.34 20.84 8.25
C ILE A 801 -35.26 21.83 8.64
N THR A 802 -35.22 22.14 9.93
CA THR A 802 -34.21 23.02 10.52
C THR A 802 -33.29 22.19 11.40
N LEU A 803 -32.00 22.19 11.08
CA LEU A 803 -30.94 21.55 11.86
C LEU A 803 -30.23 22.59 12.72
N SER A 804 -29.93 22.21 13.96
CA SER A 804 -29.13 23.01 14.90
C SER A 804 -28.02 22.17 15.50
N PHE A 805 -26.80 22.70 15.58
CA PHE A 805 -25.73 22.06 16.33
C PHE A 805 -24.91 23.06 17.13
N LYS A 806 -24.20 22.56 18.14
CA LYS A 806 -23.21 23.30 18.92
C LYS A 806 -22.02 22.41 19.24
N ALA A 807 -20.82 22.91 18.99
CA ALA A 807 -19.56 22.26 19.30
C ALA A 807 -19.03 22.65 20.68
N TYR A 808 -18.11 21.85 21.19
CA TYR A 808 -17.44 22.09 22.48
C TYR A 808 -16.71 23.43 22.51
N ASP A 809 -17.02 24.27 23.50
CA ASP A 809 -16.45 25.62 23.60
C ASP A 809 -15.03 25.62 24.19
N THR A 810 -14.05 25.80 23.30
CA THR A 810 -12.62 25.84 23.63
C THR A 810 -12.11 27.24 23.99
N SER A 811 -12.98 28.26 24.06
CA SER A 811 -12.59 29.66 24.28
C SER A 811 -11.78 29.89 25.56
N ASN A 812 -11.99 29.03 26.57
CA ASN A 812 -11.40 29.18 27.89
C ASN A 812 -10.17 28.27 28.12
N LEU A 813 -9.71 27.55 27.08
CA LEU A 813 -8.56 26.65 27.17
C LEU A 813 -7.25 27.39 26.89
N SER A 814 -6.15 26.91 27.48
CA SER A 814 -4.81 27.48 27.28
C SER A 814 -4.20 27.15 25.91
N LYS A 815 -4.65 26.06 25.28
CA LYS A 815 -4.40 25.70 23.88
C LYS A 815 -5.76 25.48 23.22
N THR A 816 -6.01 26.16 22.11
CA THR A 816 -7.29 26.14 21.40
C THR A 816 -7.09 25.42 20.07
N ASP A 817 -7.80 24.31 19.87
CA ASP A 817 -7.83 23.55 18.62
C ASP A 817 -9.22 22.90 18.38
N GLY A 818 -10.30 23.58 18.78
CA GLY A 818 -11.67 23.09 18.64
C GLY A 818 -12.27 23.24 17.23
N LEU A 819 -13.54 22.85 17.07
CA LEU A 819 -14.25 22.91 15.79
C LEU A 819 -14.41 24.34 15.25
N ARG A 820 -14.15 25.39 16.03
CA ARG A 820 -14.01 26.76 15.53
C ARG A 820 -12.96 26.91 14.45
N PHE A 821 -11.99 26.01 14.35
CA PHE A 821 -10.97 26.03 13.31
C PHE A 821 -11.34 25.16 12.11
N CYS A 822 -12.60 24.74 12.04
CA CYS A 822 -13.16 23.97 10.94
C CYS A 822 -14.18 24.78 10.13
N PHE A 823 -14.40 24.31 8.91
CA PHE A 823 -15.66 24.46 8.18
C PHE A 823 -16.38 23.11 8.18
N ALA A 824 -17.68 23.09 7.91
CA ALA A 824 -18.51 21.89 7.99
C ALA A 824 -19.35 21.70 6.72
N LYS A 825 -19.39 20.48 6.20
CA LYS A 825 -20.25 20.09 5.08
C LYS A 825 -21.19 18.96 5.49
N GLY A 826 -22.46 19.05 5.10
CA GLY A 826 -23.49 18.07 5.40
C GLY A 826 -23.96 17.35 4.14
N TYR A 827 -23.99 16.02 4.19
CA TYR A 827 -24.32 15.12 3.08
C TYR A 827 -25.50 14.22 3.42
N MET A 828 -26.38 13.94 2.47
CA MET A 828 -27.43 12.93 2.63
C MET A 828 -27.53 12.07 1.38
N ASP A 829 -27.53 10.75 1.57
CA ASP A 829 -27.73 9.79 0.48
C ASP A 829 -29.22 9.81 0.06
N LEU A 830 -29.51 10.57 -0.99
CA LEU A 830 -30.87 10.83 -1.45
C LEU A 830 -31.29 9.84 -2.54
N ASP A 831 -30.35 9.14 -3.18
CA ASP A 831 -30.61 8.17 -4.24
C ASP A 831 -30.50 6.71 -3.79
N LYS A 832 -30.05 6.45 -2.57
CA LYS A 832 -29.80 5.12 -1.98
C LYS A 832 -28.72 4.32 -2.70
N SER A 833 -27.70 5.01 -3.20
CA SER A 833 -26.47 4.42 -3.73
C SER A 833 -25.59 3.80 -2.64
N ASN A 834 -25.86 4.09 -1.35
CA ASN A 834 -24.95 3.86 -0.23
C ASN A 834 -23.62 4.64 -0.35
N SER A 835 -23.66 5.74 -1.08
CA SER A 835 -22.58 6.70 -1.21
C SER A 835 -23.12 8.11 -1.00
N PHE A 836 -22.25 9.12 -1.08
CA PHE A 836 -22.66 10.52 -0.98
C PHE A 836 -22.10 11.26 -2.19
N GLU A 837 -22.96 11.95 -2.92
CA GLU A 837 -22.60 12.82 -4.03
C GLU A 837 -22.09 14.17 -3.49
N PRO A 838 -20.79 14.46 -3.62
CA PRO A 838 -20.15 15.51 -2.84
C PRO A 838 -20.35 16.92 -3.40
N ASP A 839 -20.59 17.03 -4.71
CA ASP A 839 -20.76 18.30 -5.43
C ASP A 839 -22.15 18.41 -6.10
N GLY A 840 -23.10 17.60 -5.64
CA GLY A 840 -24.47 17.50 -6.14
C GLY A 840 -25.53 18.02 -5.17
N ASP A 841 -26.76 17.54 -5.34
CA ASP A 841 -27.88 17.89 -4.45
C ASP A 841 -27.89 17.09 -3.13
N GLU A 842 -26.97 16.14 -2.98
CA GLU A 842 -26.70 15.44 -1.73
C GLU A 842 -25.83 16.25 -0.76
N LEU A 843 -25.13 17.30 -1.23
CA LEU A 843 -24.51 18.31 -0.38
C LEU A 843 -25.59 19.29 0.11
N LEU A 844 -26.12 19.03 1.30
CA LEU A 844 -27.23 19.80 1.88
C LEU A 844 -26.80 21.20 2.36
N PHE A 845 -25.57 21.32 2.85
CA PHE A 845 -25.04 22.59 3.35
C PHE A 845 -23.51 22.61 3.42
N ASP A 846 -22.96 23.82 3.28
CA ASP A 846 -21.54 24.14 3.44
C ASP A 846 -21.45 25.38 4.35
N LEU A 847 -20.77 25.24 5.48
CA LEU A 847 -20.77 26.19 6.59
C LEU A 847 -19.32 26.56 6.96
N GLY A 848 -19.04 27.85 7.17
CA GLY A 848 -17.68 28.34 7.42
C GLY A 848 -16.94 28.67 6.12
N GLU A 849 -15.64 28.97 6.22
CA GLU A 849 -14.80 29.36 5.08
C GLU A 849 -13.41 28.71 5.17
N VAL A 850 -12.87 28.26 4.05
CA VAL A 850 -11.48 27.78 3.97
C VAL A 850 -10.51 28.94 4.29
N ARG A 851 -9.43 28.62 4.99
CA ARG A 851 -8.41 29.53 5.54
C ARG A 851 -8.95 30.54 6.57
N LYS A 852 -10.06 30.23 7.25
CA LYS A 852 -10.68 31.11 8.25
C LYS A 852 -11.37 30.29 9.35
N GLY A 853 -11.26 30.74 10.60
CA GLY A 853 -12.00 30.13 11.70
C GLY A 853 -13.48 30.54 11.72
N THR A 854 -14.32 29.67 12.27
CA THR A 854 -15.77 29.81 12.48
C THR A 854 -16.12 29.69 13.98
N PRO A 855 -15.79 30.70 14.83
CA PRO A 855 -16.05 30.65 16.28
C PRO A 855 -17.50 30.35 16.67
N GLU A 856 -18.45 30.71 15.80
CA GLU A 856 -19.88 30.53 15.98
C GLU A 856 -20.28 29.06 16.20
N PHE A 857 -19.52 28.10 15.65
CA PHE A 857 -19.74 26.68 15.89
C PHE A 857 -19.67 26.31 17.38
N GLU A 858 -18.85 27.03 18.16
CA GLU A 858 -18.60 26.76 19.57
C GLU A 858 -19.36 27.68 20.52
N THR A 859 -19.52 28.96 20.16
CA THR A 859 -20.10 29.96 21.07
C THR A 859 -21.63 29.96 21.03
N GLU A 860 -22.19 30.31 19.88
CA GLU A 860 -23.64 30.48 19.66
C GLU A 860 -24.30 29.17 19.24
N GLY A 861 -23.57 28.30 18.54
CA GLY A 861 -24.13 27.21 17.77
C GLY A 861 -24.60 27.69 16.38
N TYR A 862 -24.89 26.74 15.50
CA TYR A 862 -25.26 27.03 14.13
C TYR A 862 -26.64 26.45 13.82
N THR A 863 -27.46 27.18 13.07
CA THR A 863 -28.75 26.71 12.58
C THR A 863 -28.81 26.80 11.06
N LYS A 864 -29.27 25.72 10.40
CA LYS A 864 -29.38 25.62 8.95
C LYS A 864 -30.69 24.95 8.56
N GLU A 865 -31.43 25.59 7.66
CA GLU A 865 -32.58 24.96 7.00
C GLU A 865 -32.15 24.28 5.70
N PHE A 866 -32.72 23.11 5.45
CA PHE A 866 -32.61 22.42 4.17
C PHE A 866 -33.91 21.67 3.87
N THR A 867 -34.12 21.34 2.59
CA THR A 867 -35.34 20.66 2.12
C THR A 867 -34.95 19.32 1.52
N ILE A 868 -35.64 18.26 1.94
CA ILE A 868 -35.53 16.95 1.31
C ILE A 868 -36.11 17.07 -0.10
N PRO A 869 -35.39 16.72 -1.17
CA PRO A 869 -35.95 16.80 -2.51
C PRO A 869 -37.25 16.01 -2.65
N ALA A 870 -38.15 16.55 -3.47
CA ALA A 870 -39.47 15.94 -3.69
C ALA A 870 -39.36 14.55 -4.35
N ASP A 871 -38.25 14.26 -5.00
CA ASP A 871 -37.95 13.01 -5.69
C ASP A 871 -36.93 12.13 -4.92
N ALA A 872 -36.61 12.43 -3.67
CA ALA A 872 -35.69 11.60 -2.89
C ALA A 872 -36.17 10.13 -2.82
N ALA A 873 -35.24 9.17 -2.89
CA ALA A 873 -35.57 7.75 -2.83
C ALA A 873 -36.10 7.37 -1.43
N VAL A 874 -37.15 6.55 -1.37
CA VAL A 874 -37.81 6.21 -0.09
C VAL A 874 -37.11 5.05 0.62
N GLY A 875 -37.18 5.06 1.94
CA GLY A 875 -36.61 4.05 2.83
C GLY A 875 -35.45 4.56 3.67
N LYS A 876 -34.60 3.63 4.12
CA LYS A 876 -33.42 3.95 4.93
C LYS A 876 -32.35 4.66 4.09
N SER A 877 -31.72 5.65 4.70
CA SER A 877 -30.66 6.51 4.15
C SER A 877 -29.73 6.96 5.30
N ARG A 878 -28.72 7.76 4.99
CA ARG A 878 -27.73 8.31 5.92
C ARG A 878 -27.60 9.83 5.77
N LEU A 879 -27.47 10.54 6.89
CA LEU A 879 -26.99 11.93 6.95
C LEU A 879 -25.60 11.93 7.56
N ARG A 880 -24.63 12.53 6.89
CA ARG A 880 -23.25 12.71 7.38
C ARG A 880 -22.93 14.19 7.52
N VAL A 881 -22.24 14.57 8.58
CA VAL A 881 -21.65 15.92 8.70
C VAL A 881 -20.16 15.79 8.94
N VAL A 882 -19.36 16.41 8.05
CA VAL A 882 -17.90 16.39 8.09
C VAL A 882 -17.39 17.78 8.41
N PHE A 883 -16.71 17.91 9.55
CA PHE A 883 -15.96 19.09 9.95
C PHE A 883 -14.50 18.90 9.54
N SER A 884 -14.02 19.78 8.66
CA SER A 884 -12.64 19.76 8.15
C SER A 884 -11.89 20.98 8.64
N ASP A 885 -10.64 20.79 9.05
CA ASP A 885 -9.77 21.91 9.43
C ASP A 885 -9.65 22.91 8.28
N ALA A 886 -9.90 24.18 8.57
CA ALA A 886 -9.99 25.23 7.56
C ALA A 886 -8.66 25.50 6.85
N TRP A 887 -7.53 25.01 7.36
CA TRP A 887 -6.23 25.15 6.70
C TRP A 887 -5.90 24.00 5.75
N PHE A 888 -6.83 23.07 5.52
CA PHE A 888 -6.65 21.97 4.58
C PHE A 888 -7.84 21.88 3.65
N ALA A 889 -7.64 21.23 2.50
CA ALA A 889 -8.73 20.97 1.58
C ALA A 889 -9.76 20.01 2.20
N HIS A 890 -11.01 20.17 1.81
CA HIS A 890 -12.06 19.22 2.19
C HIS A 890 -11.82 17.89 1.47
N PRO A 891 -11.71 16.76 2.17
CA PRO A 891 -11.55 15.45 1.53
C PRO A 891 -12.85 14.89 0.96
N GLY A 892 -13.99 15.57 1.15
CA GLY A 892 -15.31 15.06 0.80
C GLY A 892 -15.98 14.30 1.95
N PRO A 893 -17.12 13.62 1.68
CA PRO A 893 -17.82 12.76 2.62
C PRO A 893 -17.02 11.51 3.03
N CYS A 894 -16.01 11.11 2.27
CA CYS A 894 -15.19 9.91 2.51
C CYS A 894 -13.72 10.26 2.77
N GLY A 895 -13.01 9.43 3.53
CA GLY A 895 -11.56 9.52 3.69
C GLY A 895 -11.09 10.24 4.95
N GLN A 896 -9.80 10.58 4.99
CA GLN A 896 -9.19 11.15 6.19
C GLN A 896 -9.18 12.68 6.17
N THR A 897 -9.63 13.30 7.26
CA THR A 897 -9.56 14.75 7.48
C THR A 897 -8.28 15.12 8.23
N ALA A 898 -7.65 16.24 7.88
CA ALA A 898 -6.59 16.81 8.71
C ALA A 898 -7.25 17.37 9.99
N LYS A 899 -7.04 16.70 11.13
CA LYS A 899 -7.65 17.06 12.43
C LYS A 899 -9.18 17.21 12.44
N GLY A 900 -9.95 16.60 11.53
CA GLY A 900 -11.40 16.84 11.47
C GLY A 900 -12.23 16.10 12.52
N PHE A 901 -13.55 16.20 12.38
CA PHE A 901 -14.56 15.45 13.12
C PHE A 901 -15.72 15.13 12.18
N SER A 902 -16.26 13.92 12.24
CA SER A 902 -17.38 13.51 11.41
C SER A 902 -18.45 12.80 12.24
N ILE A 903 -19.71 12.96 11.87
CA ILE A 903 -20.85 12.32 12.54
C ILE A 903 -21.91 11.86 11.55
N ASP A 904 -22.42 10.65 11.76
CA ASP A 904 -23.41 9.98 10.94
C ASP A 904 -24.72 9.75 11.70
N PHE A 905 -25.86 10.01 11.04
CA PHE A 905 -27.21 9.80 11.56
C PHE A 905 -28.02 8.90 10.63
N GLY A 906 -28.91 8.09 11.20
CA GLY A 906 -29.86 7.31 10.42
C GLY A 906 -30.95 8.22 9.84
N VAL A 907 -31.36 7.98 8.60
CA VAL A 907 -32.46 8.70 7.97
C VAL A 907 -33.50 7.71 7.46
N GLU A 908 -34.79 8.03 7.63
CA GLU A 908 -35.89 7.33 6.98
C GLU A 908 -36.72 8.32 6.17
N ILE A 909 -36.66 8.19 4.85
CA ILE A 909 -37.37 9.04 3.90
C ILE A 909 -38.67 8.34 3.51
N THR A 910 -39.80 9.06 3.60
CA THR A 910 -41.13 8.57 3.24
C THR A 910 -41.78 9.49 2.20
N GLY A 911 -42.76 8.99 1.46
CA GLY A 911 -43.47 9.78 0.46
C GLY A 911 -43.99 8.92 -0.69
N ASP A 912 -44.86 9.51 -1.48
CA ASP A 912 -45.53 8.85 -2.62
C ASP A 912 -45.16 9.52 -3.97
N ASN A 913 -44.21 10.48 -3.99
CA ASN A 913 -43.75 11.09 -5.23
C ASN A 913 -42.81 10.13 -5.98
N ASP A 914 -42.69 10.35 -7.29
CA ASP A 914 -41.73 9.64 -8.14
C ASP A 914 -40.32 9.76 -7.55
N GLN A 915 -39.64 8.62 -7.40
CA GLN A 915 -38.30 8.54 -6.82
C GLN A 915 -37.24 8.71 -7.91
N ARG A 916 -36.17 9.41 -7.56
CA ARG A 916 -34.97 9.49 -8.39
C ARG A 916 -34.41 8.08 -8.63
N PRO A 917 -33.92 7.81 -9.85
CA PRO A 917 -33.33 6.51 -10.14
C PRO A 917 -32.01 6.34 -9.40
N VAL A 918 -31.80 5.18 -8.79
CA VAL A 918 -30.47 4.77 -8.32
C VAL A 918 -29.57 4.65 -9.54
N ALA A 919 -28.35 5.20 -9.48
CA ALA A 919 -27.36 4.96 -10.53
C ALA A 919 -27.22 3.44 -10.78
N PRO A 920 -27.33 2.98 -12.04
CA PRO A 920 -27.26 1.55 -12.31
C PRO A 920 -25.89 1.00 -11.93
N ASP A 921 -25.86 -0.08 -11.15
CA ASP A 921 -24.61 -0.83 -10.93
C ASP A 921 -24.17 -1.47 -12.25
N LEU A 922 -23.12 -0.92 -12.85
CA LEU A 922 -22.60 -1.36 -14.13
C LEU A 922 -21.68 -2.59 -14.01
N HIS A 923 -21.35 -3.06 -12.80
CA HIS A 923 -20.54 -4.27 -12.59
C HIS A 923 -21.26 -5.52 -13.11
N ASP A 924 -20.49 -6.55 -13.45
CA ASP A 924 -21.09 -7.83 -13.81
C ASP A 924 -21.73 -8.45 -12.56
N GLN A 925 -23.03 -8.76 -12.67
CA GLN A 925 -23.84 -9.23 -11.56
C GLN A 925 -23.78 -10.76 -11.41
N GLY A 926 -24.05 -11.23 -10.19
CA GLY A 926 -24.12 -12.65 -9.85
C GLY A 926 -22.86 -13.18 -9.17
N GLU A 927 -22.82 -14.49 -8.95
CA GLU A 927 -21.73 -15.15 -8.26
C GLU A 927 -20.50 -15.31 -9.18
N ALA A 928 -19.31 -14.98 -8.66
CA ALA A 928 -18.04 -15.17 -9.33
C ALA A 928 -17.82 -16.62 -9.77
N ASP A 929 -17.12 -16.81 -10.89
CA ASP A 929 -16.79 -18.14 -11.41
C ASP A 929 -15.76 -18.84 -10.52
N GLU A 930 -15.71 -20.17 -10.54
CA GLU A 930 -14.64 -20.88 -9.82
C GLU A 930 -13.27 -20.61 -10.47
N PRO A 931 -12.19 -20.56 -9.68
CA PRO A 931 -10.86 -20.30 -10.19
C PRO A 931 -10.39 -21.33 -11.22
N ASP A 932 -9.59 -20.89 -12.18
CA ASP A 932 -9.19 -21.73 -13.30
C ASP A 932 -8.45 -22.99 -12.81
N ARG A 933 -8.85 -24.15 -13.32
CA ARG A 933 -8.24 -25.46 -12.99
C ARG A 933 -8.23 -25.80 -11.50
N VAL A 934 -9.04 -25.13 -10.68
CA VAL A 934 -9.05 -25.36 -9.22
C VAL A 934 -9.50 -26.76 -8.82
N ARG A 935 -10.17 -27.45 -9.76
CA ARG A 935 -10.65 -28.82 -9.58
C ARG A 935 -9.80 -29.92 -10.23
N ASP A 936 -8.63 -29.57 -10.76
CA ASP A 936 -7.73 -30.51 -11.43
C ASP A 936 -6.94 -31.35 -10.39
N GLU A 937 -6.85 -32.67 -10.59
CA GLU A 937 -6.03 -33.57 -9.76
C GLU A 937 -4.52 -33.48 -10.06
N ASP A 938 -4.21 -33.20 -11.33
CA ASP A 938 -2.85 -33.18 -11.86
C ASP A 938 -2.55 -31.78 -12.40
N PRO A 939 -1.50 -31.09 -11.91
CA PRO A 939 -1.07 -29.80 -12.45
C PRO A 939 -0.81 -29.83 -13.97
N THR A 940 -0.59 -31.01 -14.57
CA THR A 940 -0.16 -31.23 -15.96
C THR A 940 -1.17 -31.92 -16.91
N THR A 941 -2.36 -32.38 -16.46
CA THR A 941 -3.33 -33.15 -17.28
C THR A 941 -4.79 -32.63 -17.18
N PRO A 942 -5.66 -32.69 -18.23
CA PRO A 942 -7.08 -32.29 -18.16
C PRO A 942 -7.93 -33.19 -17.23
N PRO A 943 -9.04 -32.68 -16.65
CA PRO A 943 -9.44 -32.98 -15.27
C PRO A 943 -10.25 -34.25 -15.04
N THR A 944 -9.99 -34.89 -13.89
CA THR A 944 -10.97 -35.64 -13.07
C THR A 944 -10.57 -35.61 -11.57
N GLY A 945 -11.04 -34.67 -10.72
CA GLY A 945 -11.38 -34.90 -9.27
C GLY A 945 -10.51 -34.42 -8.06
N VAL A 946 -10.71 -33.25 -7.44
CA VAL A 946 -10.02 -32.84 -6.18
C VAL A 946 -10.15 -33.85 -5.01
N GLU A 947 -9.10 -34.05 -4.18
CA GLU A 947 -9.14 -33.84 -2.69
C GLU A 947 -7.91 -34.36 -1.92
N LYS A 948 -7.20 -33.45 -1.26
CA LYS A 948 -6.58 -33.69 0.06
C LYS A 948 -6.93 -32.52 0.98
N VAL A 949 -8.12 -32.56 1.56
CA VAL A 949 -8.42 -31.76 2.76
C VAL A 949 -7.51 -32.30 3.87
N VAL A 950 -6.96 -31.44 4.71
CA VAL A 950 -6.42 -31.87 6.03
C VAL A 950 -7.63 -32.21 6.91
N SER A 951 -8.40 -33.21 6.51
CA SER A 951 -9.63 -33.66 7.17
C SER A 951 -9.22 -34.63 8.26
N GLU A 952 -8.91 -34.13 9.45
CA GLU A 952 -9.07 -34.92 10.68
C GLU A 952 -9.05 -34.12 11.98
N ASN A 953 -8.64 -32.84 11.99
CA ASN A 953 -8.49 -32.11 13.26
C ASN A 953 -9.33 -30.82 13.33
N ALA A 954 -10.65 -30.97 13.46
CA ALA A 954 -11.51 -29.87 13.87
C ALA A 954 -11.34 -29.59 15.38
N GLY A 955 -11.14 -28.32 15.77
CA GLY A 955 -11.19 -27.92 17.18
C GLY A 955 -10.99 -26.41 17.36
N PHE A 956 -11.35 -25.93 18.55
CA PHE A 956 -11.41 -24.50 18.85
C PHE A 956 -10.60 -24.23 20.11
N SER A 957 -9.47 -23.53 19.97
CA SER A 957 -8.59 -23.20 21.09
C SER A 957 -9.28 -22.39 22.16
N LYS A 958 -9.24 -22.88 23.40
CA LYS A 958 -9.78 -22.20 24.58
C LYS A 958 -8.82 -22.28 25.75
N PHE A 959 -8.85 -21.27 26.60
CA PHE A 959 -8.29 -21.36 27.93
C PHE A 959 -9.26 -20.82 28.98
N TRP A 960 -9.05 -21.21 30.24
CA TRP A 960 -9.76 -20.61 31.37
C TRP A 960 -8.88 -20.64 32.62
N MET A 961 -9.05 -19.64 33.48
CA MET A 961 -8.38 -19.62 34.78
C MET A 961 -9.08 -20.51 35.80
N SER A 962 -8.29 -21.17 36.64
CA SER A 962 -8.78 -21.78 37.87
C SER A 962 -9.37 -20.70 38.79
N PRO A 963 -10.59 -20.88 39.33
CA PRO A 963 -11.15 -19.94 40.31
C PRO A 963 -10.38 -19.88 41.64
N ALA A 964 -9.49 -20.83 41.91
CA ALA A 964 -8.85 -21.02 43.22
C ALA A 964 -7.31 -20.92 43.22
N ASN A 965 -6.63 -20.96 42.06
CA ASN A 965 -5.17 -21.02 41.95
C ASN A 965 -4.67 -20.19 40.75
N ASP A 966 -3.39 -19.76 40.76
CA ASP A 966 -2.68 -19.17 39.62
C ASP A 966 -2.38 -20.21 38.51
N VAL A 967 -3.41 -20.92 38.05
CA VAL A 967 -3.31 -21.97 37.02
C VAL A 967 -4.29 -21.67 35.89
N VAL A 968 -3.77 -21.66 34.67
CA VAL A 968 -4.55 -21.58 33.43
C VAL A 968 -4.68 -22.98 32.85
N PHE A 969 -5.89 -23.39 32.47
CA PHE A 969 -6.17 -24.63 31.75
C PHE A 969 -6.38 -24.34 30.27
N PHE A 970 -5.98 -25.27 29.42
CA PHE A 970 -6.12 -25.15 27.97
C PHE A 970 -6.89 -26.34 27.40
N LYS A 971 -7.58 -26.11 26.29
CA LYS A 971 -8.23 -27.14 25.48
C LYS A 971 -7.98 -26.81 24.00
N ASP A 972 -7.62 -27.83 23.22
CA ASP A 972 -7.35 -27.71 21.79
C ASP A 972 -6.27 -26.62 21.55
N VAL A 973 -5.11 -26.76 22.22
CA VAL A 973 -3.97 -25.85 22.13
C VAL A 973 -2.67 -26.65 22.04
N GLU A 974 -1.85 -26.34 21.04
CA GLU A 974 -0.51 -26.96 20.85
C GLU A 974 0.59 -26.05 21.38
N LYS A 975 0.42 -24.74 21.15
CA LYS A 975 1.31 -23.65 21.57
C LYS A 975 0.47 -22.47 22.06
N ALA A 976 0.99 -21.73 23.04
CA ALA A 976 0.43 -20.46 23.47
C ALA A 976 1.51 -19.44 23.80
N TRP A 977 1.21 -18.16 23.52
CA TRP A 977 2.06 -17.02 23.82
C TRP A 977 1.28 -16.03 24.68
N VAL A 978 1.87 -15.60 25.78
CA VAL A 978 1.26 -14.62 26.69
C VAL A 978 2.02 -13.31 26.54
N TYR A 979 1.30 -12.29 26.08
CA TYR A 979 1.80 -10.93 25.89
C TYR A 979 1.20 -10.00 26.93
N THR A 980 1.92 -8.96 27.32
CA THR A 980 1.33 -7.80 27.97
C THR A 980 0.34 -7.11 27.02
N THR A 981 -0.51 -6.23 27.54
CA THR A 981 -1.36 -5.35 26.69
C THR A 981 -0.56 -4.37 25.84
N THR A 982 0.77 -4.30 26.02
CA THR A 982 1.68 -3.44 25.24
C THR A 982 2.48 -4.26 24.22
N GLY A 983 2.08 -5.49 23.92
CA GLY A 983 2.74 -6.35 22.92
C GLY A 983 4.01 -7.07 23.39
N GLN A 984 4.43 -6.91 24.66
CA GLN A 984 5.63 -7.57 25.14
C GLN A 984 5.36 -9.04 25.47
N LEU A 985 6.07 -9.97 24.83
CA LEU A 985 6.01 -11.39 25.21
C LEU A 985 6.58 -11.59 26.63
N VAL A 986 5.77 -12.17 27.52
CA VAL A 986 6.17 -12.48 28.90
C VAL A 986 6.24 -13.98 29.19
N LYS A 987 5.57 -14.81 28.38
CA LYS A 987 5.60 -16.26 28.54
C LYS A 987 5.30 -16.99 27.24
N PHE A 988 6.08 -18.01 26.93
CA PHE A 988 5.85 -18.90 25.80
C PHE A 988 5.63 -20.34 26.31
N ILE A 989 4.60 -21.00 25.79
CA ILE A 989 4.10 -22.30 26.24
C ILE A 989 4.00 -23.23 25.02
N THR A 990 4.53 -24.44 25.14
CA THR A 990 4.60 -25.45 24.05
C THR A 990 4.23 -26.85 24.56
N ASN A 991 4.26 -27.84 23.66
CA ASN A 991 4.05 -29.27 23.94
C ASN A 991 2.64 -29.62 24.43
N TYR A 992 1.60 -29.11 23.76
CA TYR A 992 0.20 -29.46 24.05
C TYR A 992 -0.16 -29.29 25.53
N PRO A 993 -0.08 -28.05 26.06
CA PRO A 993 -0.29 -27.82 27.48
C PRO A 993 -1.74 -28.18 27.88
N GLU A 994 -1.92 -28.97 28.95
CA GLU A 994 -3.23 -29.10 29.58
C GLU A 994 -3.47 -27.99 30.61
N SER A 995 -2.41 -27.59 31.32
CA SER A 995 -2.43 -26.47 32.26
C SER A 995 -1.04 -25.87 32.48
N VAL A 996 -0.98 -24.59 32.86
CA VAL A 996 0.25 -23.86 33.18
C VAL A 996 0.05 -23.02 34.44
N ASN A 997 1.02 -23.10 35.34
CA ASN A 997 1.10 -22.18 36.48
C ASN A 997 1.61 -20.81 36.02
N VAL A 998 0.86 -19.76 36.33
CA VAL A 998 1.13 -18.37 35.95
C VAL A 998 1.45 -17.48 37.16
N ALA A 999 1.84 -18.06 38.30
CA ALA A 999 2.13 -17.31 39.54
C ALA A 999 3.26 -16.28 39.37
N ASP A 1000 4.13 -16.49 38.40
CA ASP A 1000 5.22 -15.61 37.99
C ASP A 1000 4.77 -14.31 37.29
N LEU A 1001 3.56 -14.29 36.71
CA LEU A 1001 3.01 -13.08 36.10
C LEU A 1001 2.56 -12.08 37.18
N ALA A 1002 2.65 -10.78 36.91
CA ALA A 1002 2.07 -9.78 37.82
C ALA A 1002 0.54 -9.77 37.69
N SER A 1003 -0.17 -9.24 38.70
CA SER A 1003 -1.61 -8.97 38.58
C SER A 1003 -1.84 -7.95 37.46
N GLY A 1004 -2.75 -8.23 36.54
CA GLY A 1004 -2.92 -7.43 35.33
C GLY A 1004 -3.69 -8.15 34.21
N THR A 1005 -3.80 -7.47 33.07
CA THR A 1005 -4.40 -8.02 31.85
C THR A 1005 -3.31 -8.45 30.88
N TYR A 1006 -3.49 -9.60 30.24
CA TYR A 1006 -2.60 -10.16 29.25
C TYR A 1006 -3.39 -10.62 28.01
N VAL A 1007 -2.72 -10.68 26.86
CA VAL A 1007 -3.25 -11.28 25.63
C VAL A 1007 -2.62 -12.65 25.45
N VAL A 1008 -3.44 -13.70 25.37
CA VAL A 1008 -3.00 -15.07 25.11
C VAL A 1008 -3.33 -15.43 23.67
N LYS A 1009 -2.30 -15.58 22.84
CA LYS A 1009 -2.42 -16.17 21.51
C LYS A 1009 -2.28 -17.69 21.63
N MET A 1010 -3.12 -18.46 20.95
CA MET A 1010 -3.14 -19.92 20.99
C MET A 1010 -3.20 -20.47 19.57
N GLN A 1011 -2.41 -21.51 19.31
CA GLN A 1011 -2.42 -22.22 18.04
C GLN A 1011 -2.98 -23.64 18.20
N TYR A 1012 -3.82 -24.06 17.26
CA TYR A 1012 -4.27 -25.44 17.09
C TYR A 1012 -4.62 -25.75 15.64
N ASN A 1013 -4.06 -26.83 15.08
CA ASN A 1013 -4.25 -27.25 13.68
C ASN A 1013 -4.13 -26.11 12.68
N ASN A 1014 -3.05 -25.34 12.82
CA ASN A 1014 -2.75 -24.19 11.97
C ASN A 1014 -3.71 -22.98 12.09
N VAL A 1015 -4.70 -23.02 12.98
CA VAL A 1015 -5.53 -21.86 13.31
C VAL A 1015 -4.97 -21.19 14.57
N ILE A 1016 -4.81 -19.87 14.52
CA ILE A 1016 -4.33 -19.04 15.63
C ILE A 1016 -5.45 -18.11 16.09
N ARG A 1017 -5.68 -18.04 17.41
CA ARG A 1017 -6.72 -17.20 18.02
C ARG A 1017 -6.16 -16.47 19.24
N SER A 1018 -6.73 -15.31 19.55
CA SER A 1018 -6.34 -14.48 20.69
C SER A 1018 -7.48 -14.38 21.70
N GLN A 1019 -7.16 -14.47 22.99
CA GLN A 1019 -8.10 -14.33 24.11
C GLN A 1019 -7.45 -13.56 25.27
N LYS A 1020 -8.23 -12.83 26.06
CA LYS A 1020 -7.72 -12.06 27.23
C LYS A 1020 -7.59 -12.91 28.49
N LEU A 1021 -6.46 -12.79 29.17
CA LEU A 1021 -6.21 -13.35 30.48
C LEU A 1021 -6.23 -12.24 31.53
N TYR A 1022 -7.11 -12.38 32.54
CA TYR A 1022 -7.18 -11.47 33.68
C TYR A 1022 -6.57 -12.13 34.90
N LYS A 1023 -5.32 -11.75 35.24
CA LYS A 1023 -4.67 -12.23 36.45
C LYS A 1023 -4.98 -11.30 37.62
N LYS A 1024 -5.55 -11.87 38.69
CA LYS A 1024 -5.94 -11.13 39.90
C LYS A 1024 -4.76 -10.69 40.76
#